data_AF-G9WHC6-F1
#
_entry.id   AF-G9WHC6-F1
#
_cell.length_a   1.000
_cell.length_b   1.000
_cell.length_c   1.000
_cell.angle_alpha   90.00
_cell.angle_beta   90.00
_cell.angle_gamma   90.00
#
_symmetry.space_group_name_H-M   'P 1'
#
loop_
_entity.id
_entity.type
_entity.pdbx_description
1 polymer ?
#
loop_
_entity_poly.entity_id
_entity_poly.type
_entity_poly.pdbx_seq_one_letter_code
_entity_poly.pdbx_strand_id
1 'polypeptide(L)'
;MNFVALVGTNASYSFNRQLLAYMQRQFAKEAQITIVEISNLPLFSEDKILPDVVKHLQHEIDQSDGVIIATPEYDHSIPAALKSSIEWLSWEIHPLREKPVMIVGTSLGIQGTSRAQQHLRQILDSPGVGAFVMPGDEMMLGFAQNAFDARGDLKTSDNINFLRQCFTDFLNFVSKIPKKEPSKMEDTKKNAIQWESAVYDVIVLGFGAAGATAARFAADTGAKVLIVDSAPDGHEGGNTRYAGQLVLTGYDFKKMKTYFKQLFGPISVEEDTLDTYVDGLVNMRDYFTKYLGVPNPTSYNKVHRDPNYQAFANGLSPEYPEYEGSDTVDLTTVHDGYFDASLWKNLRKQVTDRAKEIDVWLESPAMHLISDPDSQAVEGVQIQRKGQIVNVRARNGVVMAMGGFENNQDDIQNFIGVPKLKVIGTLYNKGDGIRMAQEVGAKLWHMKSFEGYGFDTGLVFDNPEEERGKFILSPWPELSHGSIFVAGDDGGRYLREDEDGRHGHAYEHGSWKSPTVYEHPHLIFDQAQFDKIKAQKELPYPDLFKLVIQADSLDELADKIQADRKTLADTVAAFNQFAENGEDAACHRDPASMQAFSQTGPYYAAPITTAMLNTQGGAKRNSRAEVLNASDQPIPHLYSAGEFGGINANQYNGGGNLAECLIFGKIAGENAAAVKGDQVIESRAAANTANLGSNDLSDEETLDQYETAANQYLGISEAGIGGQVVVRVTYMDNKIAKVEVLKESESEDVGRQAVMQLPDEMVEQNTYDVDAVSGASASSRAIKSAVKNALDKIKPVNAV
;
A
#
# COMPACT_ATOMS: atom_id res chain seq x y z
N MET A 1 46.29 -14.72 -28.93
CA MET A 1 45.15 -15.00 -28.03
C MET A 1 44.86 -16.49 -28.08
N ASN A 2 44.33 -17.05 -26.99
CA ASN A 2 43.99 -18.46 -26.87
C ASN A 2 42.47 -18.59 -26.80
N PHE A 3 41.87 -19.37 -27.69
CA PHE A 3 40.42 -19.57 -27.75
C PHE A 3 40.05 -21.04 -27.63
N VAL A 4 38.96 -21.32 -26.93
CA VAL A 4 38.29 -22.62 -26.96
C VAL A 4 37.16 -22.57 -27.98
N ALA A 5 37.12 -23.52 -28.90
CA ALA A 5 36.12 -23.59 -29.96
C ALA A 5 35.22 -24.82 -29.77
N LEU A 6 33.96 -24.60 -29.41
CA LEU A 6 32.97 -25.65 -29.16
C LEU A 6 32.30 -26.09 -30.47
N VAL A 7 32.38 -27.39 -30.77
CA VAL A 7 31.58 -28.00 -31.83
C VAL A 7 30.15 -28.15 -31.30
N GLY A 8 29.23 -27.31 -31.76
CA GLY A 8 27.86 -27.18 -31.24
C GLY A 8 26.91 -28.34 -31.54
N THR A 9 27.40 -29.55 -31.82
CA THR A 9 26.56 -30.73 -32.09
C THR A 9 27.26 -32.01 -31.61
N ASN A 10 26.47 -33.01 -31.22
CA ASN A 10 26.96 -34.35 -30.89
C ASN A 10 26.98 -35.31 -32.10
N ALA A 11 26.73 -34.81 -33.31
CA ALA A 11 26.80 -35.62 -34.53
C ALA A 11 28.25 -36.03 -34.85
N SER A 12 28.43 -37.30 -35.25
CA SER A 12 29.72 -37.86 -35.67
C SER A 12 30.32 -37.13 -36.87
N TYR A 13 29.47 -36.58 -37.75
CA TYR A 13 29.85 -35.71 -38.86
C TYR A 13 29.20 -34.32 -38.71
N SER A 14 29.96 -33.25 -38.98
CA SER A 14 29.48 -31.87 -38.88
C SER A 14 30.30 -30.91 -39.75
N PHE A 15 29.62 -30.11 -40.57
CA PHE A 15 30.25 -28.99 -41.29
C PHE A 15 30.71 -27.87 -40.34
N ASN A 16 30.10 -27.74 -39.15
CA ASN A 16 30.55 -26.79 -38.13
C ASN A 16 31.92 -27.19 -37.56
N ARG A 17 32.17 -28.50 -37.43
CA ARG A 17 33.50 -29.02 -37.09
C ARG A 17 34.53 -28.71 -38.18
N GLN A 18 34.14 -28.86 -39.46
CA GLN A 18 35.00 -28.49 -40.58
C GLN A 18 35.30 -26.98 -40.60
N LEU A 19 34.30 -26.13 -40.32
CA LEU A 19 34.48 -24.68 -40.20
C LEU A 19 35.47 -24.32 -39.10
N LEU A 20 35.34 -24.91 -37.90
CA LEU A 20 36.28 -24.67 -36.81
C LEU A 20 37.69 -25.17 -37.14
N ALA A 21 37.81 -26.34 -37.76
CA ALA A 21 39.11 -26.86 -38.21
C ALA A 21 39.75 -25.96 -39.27
N TYR A 22 38.94 -25.40 -40.19
CA TYR A 22 39.41 -24.39 -41.14
C TYR A 22 39.88 -23.12 -40.42
N MET A 23 39.09 -22.57 -39.50
CA MET A 23 39.47 -21.39 -38.70
C MET A 23 40.77 -21.62 -37.93
N GLN A 24 40.92 -22.78 -37.28
CA GLN A 24 42.12 -23.17 -36.54
C GLN A 24 43.38 -23.12 -37.42
N ARG A 25 43.31 -23.60 -38.66
CA ARG A 25 44.45 -23.55 -39.60
C ARG A 25 44.66 -22.15 -40.17
N GLN A 26 43.57 -21.51 -40.58
CA GLN A 26 43.59 -20.24 -41.31
C GLN A 26 44.08 -19.07 -40.45
N PHE A 27 43.75 -19.08 -39.16
CA PHE A 27 44.06 -18.01 -38.21
C PHE A 27 45.17 -18.38 -37.21
N ALA A 28 45.96 -19.42 -37.51
CA ALA A 28 47.00 -19.93 -36.63
C ALA A 28 48.12 -18.91 -36.33
N LYS A 29 48.26 -17.84 -37.14
CA LYS A 29 49.22 -16.76 -36.90
C LYS A 29 48.68 -15.71 -35.94
N GLU A 30 47.36 -15.57 -35.85
CA GLU A 30 46.65 -14.57 -35.07
C GLU A 30 46.23 -15.11 -33.69
N ALA A 31 45.81 -16.37 -33.60
CA ALA A 31 45.37 -17.00 -32.36
C ALA A 31 45.57 -18.52 -32.32
N GLN A 32 45.74 -19.07 -31.12
CA GLN A 32 45.64 -20.51 -30.88
C GLN A 32 44.18 -20.87 -30.63
N ILE A 33 43.62 -21.75 -31.45
CA ILE A 33 42.23 -22.24 -31.30
C ILE A 33 42.26 -23.72 -30.92
N THR A 34 41.75 -24.05 -29.73
CA THR A 34 41.59 -25.44 -29.27
C THR A 34 40.16 -25.88 -29.52
N ILE A 35 39.96 -26.88 -30.39
CA ILE A 35 38.62 -27.38 -30.74
C ILE A 35 38.20 -28.45 -29.73
N VAL A 36 37.01 -28.29 -29.15
CA VAL A 36 36.46 -29.20 -28.14
C VAL A 36 35.12 -29.77 -28.61
N GLU A 37 34.98 -31.09 -28.47
CA GLU A 37 33.77 -31.82 -28.81
C GLU A 37 32.81 -31.87 -27.63
N ILE A 38 31.57 -31.41 -27.82
CA ILE A 38 30.52 -31.56 -26.81
C ILE A 38 29.89 -32.95 -26.81
N SER A 39 30.20 -33.81 -27.78
CA SER A 39 29.63 -35.16 -27.90
C SER A 39 29.94 -36.06 -26.70
N ASN A 40 30.99 -35.72 -25.94
CA ASN A 40 31.43 -36.47 -24.77
C ASN A 40 30.76 -36.00 -23.48
N LEU A 41 29.96 -34.92 -23.52
CA LEU A 41 29.23 -34.42 -22.37
C LEU A 41 27.93 -35.22 -22.19
N PRO A 42 27.61 -35.68 -20.97
CA PRO A 42 26.31 -36.29 -20.71
C PRO A 42 25.20 -35.25 -20.86
N LEU A 43 23.98 -35.68 -21.14
CA LEU A 43 22.82 -34.79 -21.06
C LEU A 43 22.68 -34.23 -19.64
N PHE A 44 22.32 -32.94 -19.59
CA PHE A 44 22.14 -32.20 -18.36
C PHE A 44 21.01 -32.80 -17.52
N SER A 45 21.25 -32.83 -16.21
CA SER A 45 20.34 -33.33 -15.20
C SER A 45 20.74 -32.68 -13.89
N GLU A 46 19.89 -31.83 -13.35
CA GLU A 46 20.12 -31.11 -12.09
C GLU A 46 20.34 -32.08 -10.90
N ASP A 47 19.69 -33.26 -10.94
CA ASP A 47 19.87 -34.30 -9.91
C ASP A 47 21.24 -35.01 -9.93
N LYS A 48 22.13 -34.68 -10.87
CA LYS A 48 23.43 -35.36 -11.02
C LYS A 48 24.59 -34.47 -10.60
N ILE A 49 25.56 -35.08 -9.91
CA ILE A 49 26.83 -34.44 -9.58
C ILE A 49 27.54 -33.94 -10.85
N LEU A 50 28.22 -32.79 -10.75
CA LEU A 50 28.97 -32.20 -11.84
C LEU A 50 30.02 -33.18 -12.42
N PRO A 51 29.88 -33.62 -13.69
CA PRO A 51 30.78 -34.60 -14.30
C PRO A 51 32.20 -34.07 -14.48
N ASP A 52 33.22 -34.91 -14.30
CA ASP A 52 34.62 -34.48 -14.44
C ASP A 52 34.98 -34.01 -15.85
N VAL A 53 34.33 -34.56 -16.87
CA VAL A 53 34.45 -34.08 -18.26
C VAL A 53 33.95 -32.63 -18.43
N VAL A 54 32.91 -32.24 -17.68
CA VAL A 54 32.41 -30.86 -17.66
C VAL A 54 33.39 -29.95 -16.92
N LYS A 55 33.94 -30.39 -15.78
CA LYS A 55 34.99 -29.64 -15.05
C LYS A 55 36.25 -29.43 -15.89
N HIS A 56 36.62 -30.43 -16.69
CA HIS A 56 37.75 -30.29 -17.60
C HIS A 56 37.49 -29.21 -18.66
N LEU A 57 36.30 -29.22 -19.27
CA LEU A 57 35.90 -28.18 -20.22
C LEU A 57 35.83 -26.79 -19.57
N GLN A 58 35.32 -26.70 -18.34
CA GLN A 58 35.34 -25.47 -17.55
C GLN A 58 36.77 -24.92 -17.45
N HIS A 59 37.73 -25.76 -17.07
CA HIS A 59 39.13 -25.37 -16.92
C HIS A 59 39.73 -24.83 -18.23
N GLU A 60 39.43 -25.46 -19.36
CA GLU A 60 39.88 -24.98 -20.68
C GLU A 60 39.27 -23.61 -21.02
N ILE A 61 37.98 -23.42 -20.75
CA ILE A 61 37.29 -22.14 -21.00
C ILE A 61 37.85 -21.04 -20.09
N ASP A 62 38.05 -21.33 -18.80
CA ASP A 62 38.58 -20.37 -17.83
C ASP A 62 39.96 -19.85 -18.25
N GLN A 63 40.83 -20.71 -18.76
CA GLN A 63 42.19 -20.36 -19.24
C GLN A 63 42.22 -19.67 -20.62
N SER A 64 41.10 -19.66 -21.35
CA SER A 64 41.02 -19.03 -22.66
C SER A 64 40.73 -17.53 -22.58
N ASP A 65 41.23 -16.77 -23.55
CA ASP A 65 40.90 -15.35 -23.77
C ASP A 65 39.44 -15.18 -24.26
N GLY A 66 38.78 -16.25 -24.74
CA GLY A 66 37.42 -16.23 -25.27
C GLY A 66 36.98 -17.59 -25.82
N VAL A 67 35.69 -17.71 -26.15
CA VAL A 67 35.08 -18.94 -26.67
C VAL A 67 34.50 -18.70 -28.07
N ILE A 68 34.65 -19.67 -28.96
CA ILE A 68 34.00 -19.69 -30.28
C ILE A 68 32.99 -20.83 -30.28
N ILE A 69 31.71 -20.57 -30.56
CA ILE A 69 30.69 -21.62 -30.61
C ILE A 69 30.22 -21.79 -32.05
N ALA A 70 30.46 -22.97 -32.62
CA ALA A 70 30.01 -23.31 -33.98
C ALA A 70 28.71 -24.11 -33.94
N THR A 71 27.58 -23.46 -34.19
CA THR A 71 26.25 -24.07 -34.04
C THR A 71 25.60 -24.39 -35.39
N PRO A 72 25.12 -25.63 -35.64
CA PRO A 72 24.16 -25.88 -36.72
C PRO A 72 22.76 -25.40 -36.35
N GLU A 73 21.86 -25.35 -37.33
CA GLU A 73 20.44 -25.06 -37.11
C GLU A 73 19.61 -26.34 -37.28
N TYR A 74 18.92 -26.76 -36.21
CA TYR A 74 17.95 -27.86 -36.19
C TYR A 74 16.58 -27.32 -35.80
N ASP A 75 15.58 -27.51 -36.66
CA ASP A 75 14.19 -27.08 -36.43
C ASP A 75 14.07 -25.62 -35.95
N HIS A 76 14.82 -24.72 -36.61
CA HIS A 76 14.91 -23.30 -36.28
C HIS A 76 15.49 -22.97 -34.89
N SER A 77 16.28 -23.88 -34.32
CA SER A 77 16.91 -23.74 -33.01
C SER A 77 18.36 -24.26 -33.00
N ILE A 78 19.05 -24.06 -31.87
CA ILE A 78 20.31 -24.75 -31.59
C ILE A 78 20.07 -26.24 -31.31
N PRO A 79 21.08 -27.10 -31.48
CA PRO A 79 20.95 -28.51 -31.12
C PRO A 79 20.71 -28.70 -29.62
N ALA A 80 19.87 -29.67 -29.27
CA ALA A 80 19.60 -30.02 -27.87
C ALA A 80 20.88 -30.34 -27.08
N ALA A 81 21.87 -30.98 -27.71
CA ALA A 81 23.16 -31.25 -27.10
C ALA A 81 23.94 -29.97 -26.75
N LEU A 82 23.87 -28.93 -27.58
CA LEU A 82 24.50 -27.64 -27.28
C LEU A 82 23.78 -26.94 -26.13
N LYS A 83 22.45 -26.90 -26.14
CA LYS A 83 21.69 -26.34 -25.01
C LYS A 83 22.06 -27.04 -23.70
N SER A 84 22.04 -28.37 -23.71
CA SER A 84 22.42 -29.21 -22.57
C SER A 84 23.86 -28.95 -22.11
N SER A 85 24.79 -28.69 -23.03
CA SER A 85 26.18 -28.37 -22.67
C SER A 85 26.29 -27.01 -21.99
N ILE A 86 25.48 -26.05 -22.44
CA ILE A 86 25.41 -24.72 -21.82
C ILE A 86 24.78 -24.81 -20.42
N GLU A 87 23.75 -25.64 -20.21
CA GLU A 87 23.18 -25.85 -18.86
C GLU A 87 24.25 -26.35 -17.87
N TRP A 88 25.06 -27.33 -18.27
CA TRP A 88 26.19 -27.79 -17.46
C TRP A 88 27.20 -26.68 -17.13
N LEU A 89 27.38 -25.71 -18.03
CA LEU A 89 28.30 -24.58 -17.90
C LEU A 89 27.63 -23.31 -17.34
N SER A 90 26.40 -23.42 -16.81
CA SER A 90 25.65 -22.30 -16.23
C SER A 90 24.79 -22.69 -15.01
N TRP A 91 25.04 -23.86 -14.43
CA TRP A 91 24.33 -24.37 -13.25
C TRP A 91 25.20 -24.30 -11.99
N GLU A 92 26.04 -25.31 -11.71
CA GLU A 92 26.97 -25.29 -10.58
C GLU A 92 28.25 -24.46 -10.87
N ILE A 93 28.56 -24.27 -12.14
CA ILE A 93 29.77 -23.58 -12.62
C ILE A 93 29.38 -22.58 -13.72
N HIS A 94 30.12 -21.48 -13.84
CA HIS A 94 29.81 -20.39 -14.79
C HIS A 94 31.03 -19.90 -15.59
N PRO A 95 31.77 -20.79 -16.29
CA PRO A 95 32.97 -20.38 -17.04
C PRO A 95 32.68 -19.45 -18.22
N LEU A 96 31.42 -19.35 -18.66
CA LEU A 96 30.99 -18.46 -19.74
C LEU A 96 30.65 -17.03 -19.27
N ARG A 97 30.50 -16.80 -17.96
CA ARG A 97 30.16 -15.48 -17.41
C ARG A 97 31.24 -14.47 -17.73
N GLU A 98 30.84 -13.35 -18.34
CA GLU A 98 31.70 -12.27 -18.83
C GLU A 98 32.78 -12.73 -19.83
N LYS A 99 32.70 -13.98 -20.31
CA LYS A 99 33.64 -14.52 -21.28
C LYS A 99 33.28 -13.95 -22.66
N PRO A 100 34.25 -13.41 -23.44
CA PRO A 100 33.99 -13.02 -24.82
C PRO A 100 33.60 -14.24 -25.66
N VAL A 101 32.46 -14.19 -26.35
CA VAL A 101 31.98 -15.28 -27.20
C VAL A 101 31.77 -14.83 -28.64
N MET A 102 32.36 -15.58 -29.58
CA MET A 102 32.05 -15.52 -31.00
C MET A 102 31.10 -16.66 -31.37
N ILE A 103 30.06 -16.38 -32.14
CA ILE A 103 29.21 -17.42 -32.71
C ILE A 103 29.49 -17.53 -34.20
N VAL A 104 29.68 -18.75 -34.67
CA VAL A 104 29.77 -19.09 -36.09
C VAL A 104 28.83 -20.25 -36.39
N GLY A 105 28.50 -20.45 -37.67
CA GLY A 105 27.59 -21.53 -38.01
C GLY A 105 27.60 -21.88 -39.49
N THR A 106 27.32 -23.15 -39.76
CA THR A 106 27.06 -23.68 -41.09
C THR A 106 25.75 -24.45 -41.09
N SER A 107 24.96 -24.34 -42.16
CA SER A 107 23.74 -25.12 -42.36
C SER A 107 23.61 -25.61 -43.80
N LEU A 108 22.68 -26.54 -44.03
CA LEU A 108 22.37 -27.04 -45.36
C LEU A 108 21.48 -26.09 -46.17
N GLY A 109 20.71 -25.23 -45.49
CA GLY A 109 19.73 -24.33 -46.11
C GLY A 109 20.32 -22.99 -46.54
N ILE A 110 19.52 -22.21 -47.27
CA ILE A 110 19.92 -20.88 -47.78
C ILE A 110 20.03 -19.82 -46.67
N GLN A 111 19.27 -19.95 -45.58
CA GLN A 111 19.23 -18.99 -44.48
C GLN A 111 20.41 -19.10 -43.51
N GLY A 112 21.39 -19.97 -43.81
CA GLY A 112 22.51 -20.25 -42.92
C GLY A 112 22.01 -20.74 -41.57
N THR A 113 22.60 -20.23 -40.50
CA THR A 113 22.25 -20.56 -39.10
C THR A 113 21.59 -19.38 -38.39
N SER A 114 20.91 -18.51 -39.13
CA SER A 114 20.42 -17.23 -38.62
C SER A 114 19.54 -17.38 -37.38
N ARG A 115 18.58 -18.31 -37.38
CA ARG A 115 17.66 -18.51 -36.25
C ARG A 115 18.35 -19.22 -35.09
N ALA A 116 19.21 -20.20 -35.39
CA ALA A 116 20.00 -20.86 -34.36
C ALA A 116 20.97 -19.90 -33.65
N GLN A 117 21.63 -18.99 -34.37
CA GLN A 117 22.52 -18.01 -33.74
C GLN A 117 21.74 -16.96 -32.93
N GLN A 118 20.59 -16.49 -33.41
CA GLN A 118 19.72 -15.61 -32.63
C GLN A 118 19.23 -16.27 -31.33
N HIS A 119 18.78 -17.52 -31.40
CA HIS A 119 18.36 -18.25 -30.21
C HIS A 119 19.54 -18.51 -29.26
N LEU A 120 20.73 -18.85 -29.79
CA LEU A 120 21.93 -19.02 -28.99
C LEU A 120 22.32 -17.73 -28.27
N ARG A 121 22.23 -16.57 -28.94
CA ARG A 121 22.51 -15.26 -28.31
C ARG A 121 21.61 -15.03 -27.12
N GLN A 122 20.30 -15.26 -27.27
CA GLN A 122 19.34 -15.11 -26.17
C GLN A 122 19.69 -16.02 -24.98
N ILE A 123 20.15 -17.25 -25.25
CA ILE A 123 20.58 -18.18 -24.20
C ILE A 123 21.86 -17.68 -23.52
N LEU A 124 22.86 -17.25 -24.29
CA LEU A 124 24.14 -16.78 -23.77
C LEU A 124 24.04 -15.46 -22.99
N ASP A 125 23.07 -14.63 -23.33
CA ASP A 125 22.75 -13.36 -22.65
C ASP A 125 21.92 -13.55 -21.38
N SER A 126 21.38 -14.76 -21.14
CA SER A 126 20.59 -15.03 -19.93
C SER A 126 21.41 -14.82 -18.65
N PRO A 127 20.80 -14.36 -17.53
CA PRO A 127 21.53 -14.04 -16.29
C PRO A 127 22.37 -15.19 -15.70
N GLY A 128 21.96 -16.45 -15.95
CA GLY A 128 22.68 -17.65 -15.53
C GLY A 128 23.94 -17.97 -16.36
N VAL A 129 23.99 -17.53 -17.62
CA VAL A 129 25.17 -17.69 -18.48
C VAL A 129 26.03 -16.42 -18.49
N GLY A 130 25.42 -15.27 -18.80
CA GLY A 130 26.04 -13.94 -18.72
C GLY A 130 27.27 -13.74 -19.60
N ALA A 131 27.32 -14.34 -20.79
CA ALA A 131 28.46 -14.23 -21.69
C ALA A 131 28.47 -12.91 -22.48
N PHE A 132 29.66 -12.36 -22.74
CA PHE A 132 29.79 -11.20 -23.62
C PHE A 132 29.84 -11.66 -25.07
N VAL A 133 28.68 -11.75 -25.71
CA VAL A 133 28.60 -12.19 -27.11
C VAL A 133 28.91 -11.03 -28.06
N MET A 134 29.83 -11.23 -29.01
CA MET A 134 30.20 -10.20 -29.98
C MET A 134 28.99 -9.78 -30.84
N PRO A 135 28.63 -8.48 -30.89
CA PRO A 135 27.50 -8.00 -31.69
C PRO A 135 27.89 -7.78 -33.16
N GLY A 136 26.92 -7.94 -34.09
CA GLY A 136 26.98 -7.39 -35.44
C GLY A 136 27.69 -8.24 -36.52
N ASP A 137 28.76 -8.96 -36.18
CA ASP A 137 29.57 -9.70 -37.18
C ASP A 137 29.43 -11.23 -37.03
N GLU A 138 28.58 -11.83 -37.87
CA GLU A 138 28.12 -13.22 -37.69
C GLU A 138 28.41 -14.10 -38.91
N MET A 139 29.28 -15.10 -38.78
CA MET A 139 29.48 -16.07 -39.86
C MET A 139 28.31 -17.05 -39.92
N MET A 140 27.39 -16.83 -40.86
CA MET A 140 26.21 -17.68 -41.11
C MET A 140 26.30 -18.36 -42.49
N LEU A 141 27.05 -19.45 -42.59
CA LEU A 141 27.31 -20.10 -43.87
C LEU A 141 26.16 -21.04 -44.29
N GLY A 142 25.41 -20.66 -45.33
CA GLY A 142 24.44 -21.56 -45.98
C GLY A 142 25.11 -22.58 -46.93
N PHE A 143 24.31 -23.55 -47.40
CA PHE A 143 24.73 -24.58 -48.38
C PHE A 143 26.07 -25.27 -48.07
N ALA A 144 26.27 -25.67 -46.81
CA ALA A 144 27.56 -26.15 -46.31
C ALA A 144 28.21 -27.27 -47.16
N GLN A 145 27.41 -28.16 -47.77
CA GLN A 145 27.89 -29.22 -48.67
C GLN A 145 28.72 -28.70 -49.85
N ASN A 146 28.41 -27.49 -50.32
CA ASN A 146 29.10 -26.88 -51.46
C ASN A 146 30.20 -25.90 -51.01
N ALA A 147 30.21 -25.48 -49.75
CA ALA A 147 31.06 -24.41 -49.26
C ALA A 147 32.53 -24.81 -49.03
N PHE A 148 32.80 -26.10 -48.80
CA PHE A 148 34.14 -26.64 -48.52
C PHE A 148 34.70 -27.47 -49.69
N ASP A 149 36.02 -27.38 -49.91
CA ASP A 149 36.78 -28.23 -50.83
C ASP A 149 37.11 -29.61 -50.22
N ALA A 150 37.79 -30.48 -50.96
CA ALA A 150 38.15 -31.83 -50.50
C ALA A 150 39.12 -31.85 -49.29
N ARG A 151 39.78 -30.73 -48.97
CA ARG A 151 40.65 -30.57 -47.80
C ARG A 151 39.92 -29.94 -46.62
N GLY A 152 38.63 -29.60 -46.78
CA GLY A 152 37.83 -28.92 -45.78
C GLY A 152 38.11 -27.42 -45.72
N ASP A 153 38.63 -26.81 -46.79
CA ASP A 153 38.86 -25.37 -46.87
C ASP A 153 37.68 -24.67 -47.56
N LEU A 154 37.35 -23.43 -47.14
CA LEU A 154 36.30 -22.65 -47.79
C LEU A 154 36.66 -22.33 -49.25
N LYS A 155 35.73 -22.53 -50.19
CA LYS A 155 36.00 -22.39 -51.63
C LYS A 155 36.05 -20.95 -52.14
N THR A 156 35.22 -20.06 -51.61
CA THR A 156 34.99 -18.73 -52.19
C THR A 156 35.76 -17.65 -51.44
N SER A 157 36.39 -16.73 -52.17
CA SER A 157 37.10 -15.58 -51.59
C SER A 157 36.20 -14.74 -50.69
N ASP A 158 34.93 -14.62 -51.04
CA ASP A 158 33.96 -13.79 -50.29
C ASP A 158 33.70 -14.35 -48.90
N ASN A 159 33.47 -15.68 -48.78
CA ASN A 159 33.29 -16.34 -47.49
C ASN A 159 34.57 -16.30 -46.65
N ILE A 160 35.74 -16.44 -47.30
CA ILE A 160 37.04 -16.35 -46.62
C ILE A 160 37.27 -14.94 -46.07
N ASN A 161 37.01 -13.91 -46.88
CA ASN A 161 37.20 -12.51 -46.49
C ASN A 161 36.21 -12.11 -45.40
N PHE A 162 34.96 -12.51 -45.50
CA PHE A 162 33.94 -12.23 -44.48
C PHE A 162 34.27 -12.92 -43.15
N LEU A 163 34.64 -14.21 -43.16
CA LEU A 163 35.08 -14.90 -41.96
C LEU A 163 36.33 -14.26 -41.34
N ARG A 164 37.28 -13.80 -42.18
CA ARG A 164 38.45 -13.04 -41.71
C ARG A 164 38.05 -11.73 -41.04
N GLN A 165 37.07 -11.02 -41.58
CA GLN A 165 36.53 -9.80 -40.98
C GLN A 165 35.92 -10.11 -39.60
N CYS A 166 34.96 -11.04 -39.54
CA CYS A 166 34.33 -11.44 -38.27
C CYS A 166 35.36 -11.88 -37.21
N PHE A 167 36.39 -12.63 -37.61
CA PHE A 167 37.43 -13.05 -36.67
C PHE A 167 38.33 -11.89 -36.22
N THR A 168 38.63 -10.95 -37.11
CA THR A 168 39.40 -9.73 -36.76
C THR A 168 38.61 -8.86 -35.78
N ASP A 169 37.30 -8.70 -36.01
CA ASP A 169 36.43 -7.97 -35.10
C ASP A 169 36.31 -8.67 -33.76
N PHE A 170 36.32 -10.01 -33.74
CA PHE A 170 36.37 -10.77 -32.49
C PHE A 170 37.67 -10.56 -31.70
N LEU A 171 38.83 -10.53 -32.37
CA LEU A 171 40.10 -10.19 -31.70
C LEU A 171 40.05 -8.78 -31.10
N ASN A 172 39.50 -7.81 -31.83
CA ASN A 172 39.32 -6.44 -31.34
C ASN A 172 38.34 -6.39 -30.16
N PHE A 173 37.24 -7.13 -30.22
CA PHE A 173 36.24 -7.23 -29.16
C PHE A 173 36.85 -7.81 -27.88
N VAL A 174 37.56 -8.93 -27.98
CA VAL A 174 38.29 -9.56 -26.86
C VAL A 174 39.30 -8.59 -26.26
N SER A 175 40.02 -7.80 -27.07
CA SER A 175 41.01 -6.84 -26.57
C SER A 175 40.42 -5.67 -25.76
N LYS A 176 39.13 -5.38 -25.95
CA LYS A 176 38.41 -4.30 -25.26
C LYS A 176 37.70 -4.78 -23.99
N ILE A 177 37.53 -6.09 -23.84
CA ILE A 177 36.96 -6.68 -22.62
C ILE A 177 38.07 -6.77 -21.56
N PRO A 178 37.85 -6.26 -20.33
CA PRO A 178 38.84 -6.34 -19.26
C PRO A 178 39.30 -7.79 -19.03
N LYS A 179 40.61 -8.04 -19.06
CA LYS A 179 41.14 -9.38 -18.79
C LYS A 179 40.97 -9.71 -17.31
N LYS A 180 40.26 -10.80 -17.02
CA LYS A 180 40.10 -11.39 -15.68
C LYS A 180 41.48 -11.66 -15.06
N GLU A 181 41.85 -11.00 -13.96
CA GLU A 181 42.89 -11.55 -13.07
C GLU A 181 42.41 -12.93 -12.58
N PRO A 182 43.29 -13.94 -12.43
CA PRO A 182 42.87 -15.23 -11.91
C PRO A 182 42.25 -14.97 -10.54
N SER A 183 40.92 -15.06 -10.50
CA SER A 183 40.15 -14.74 -9.32
C SER A 183 40.65 -15.63 -8.20
N LYS A 184 41.29 -15.04 -7.18
CA LYS A 184 41.06 -15.52 -5.82
C LYS A 184 39.55 -15.74 -5.75
N MET A 185 39.12 -16.92 -5.32
CA MET A 185 37.73 -17.19 -5.04
C MET A 185 37.15 -16.02 -4.24
N GLU A 186 36.53 -15.07 -4.92
CA GLU A 186 35.30 -14.50 -4.45
C GLU A 186 34.32 -15.63 -4.69
N ASP A 187 34.18 -16.45 -3.64
CA ASP A 187 32.86 -16.90 -3.24
C ASP A 187 31.86 -15.86 -3.77
N THR A 188 31.02 -16.22 -4.73
CA THR A 188 29.72 -15.59 -4.89
C THR A 188 28.88 -15.93 -3.65
N LYS A 189 29.39 -15.58 -2.47
CA LYS A 189 28.54 -15.11 -1.41
C LYS A 189 27.86 -13.91 -2.03
N LYS A 190 26.54 -14.01 -2.14
CA LYS A 190 25.57 -12.90 -2.07
C LYS A 190 26.32 -11.62 -1.73
N ASN A 191 26.24 -10.55 -2.54
CA ASN A 191 26.60 -9.21 -2.07
C ASN A 191 25.94 -9.08 -0.70
N ALA A 192 26.74 -9.23 0.37
CA ALA A 192 26.16 -9.61 1.64
C ALA A 192 25.42 -8.37 2.10
N ILE A 193 24.09 -8.45 2.08
CA ILE A 193 23.24 -7.37 2.57
C ILE A 193 23.80 -7.00 3.94
N GLN A 194 24.21 -5.74 4.07
CA GLN A 194 24.66 -5.24 5.36
C GLN A 194 23.39 -5.00 6.17
N TRP A 195 23.14 -5.93 7.08
CA TRP A 195 22.07 -5.82 8.06
C TRP A 195 22.56 -5.04 9.26
N GLU A 196 21.69 -4.20 9.81
CA GLU A 196 21.93 -3.61 11.12
C GLU A 196 22.04 -4.69 12.20
N SER A 197 22.71 -4.37 13.31
CA SER A 197 22.90 -5.32 14.41
C SER A 197 21.60 -5.81 15.04
N ALA A 198 20.52 -5.04 14.91
CA ALA A 198 19.19 -5.42 15.40
C ALA A 198 18.52 -6.40 14.43
N VAL A 199 18.24 -7.61 14.92
CA VAL A 199 17.53 -8.67 14.19
C VAL A 199 16.23 -8.98 14.92
N TYR A 200 15.13 -8.98 14.19
CA TYR A 200 13.79 -9.26 14.70
C TYR A 200 13.27 -10.59 14.14
N ASP A 201 12.38 -11.25 14.87
CA ASP A 201 11.71 -12.44 14.37
C ASP A 201 10.61 -12.05 13.38
N VAL A 202 9.86 -10.99 13.70
CA VAL A 202 8.81 -10.42 12.86
C VAL A 202 8.99 -8.91 12.71
N ILE A 203 8.84 -8.41 11.49
CA ILE A 203 8.73 -6.96 11.23
C ILE A 203 7.30 -6.66 10.76
N VAL A 204 6.65 -5.70 11.40
CA VAL A 204 5.30 -5.23 11.06
C VAL A 204 5.41 -3.82 10.50
N LEU A 205 4.87 -3.61 9.30
CA LEU A 205 4.91 -2.34 8.58
C LEU A 205 3.56 -1.63 8.72
N GLY A 206 3.55 -0.51 9.43
CA GLY A 206 2.35 0.25 9.79
C GLY A 206 1.88 -0.08 11.21
N PHE A 207 1.57 0.96 11.99
CA PHE A 207 1.09 0.89 13.36
C PHE A 207 -0.36 1.38 13.48
N GLY A 208 -1.23 0.90 12.57
CA GLY A 208 -2.69 0.97 12.72
C GLY A 208 -3.27 -0.24 13.46
N ALA A 209 -4.60 -0.43 13.42
CA ALA A 209 -5.24 -1.58 14.08
C ALA A 209 -4.68 -2.94 13.63
N ALA A 210 -4.48 -3.13 12.33
CA ALA A 210 -3.96 -4.37 11.77
C ALA A 210 -2.53 -4.65 12.27
N GLY A 211 -1.66 -3.64 12.22
CA GLY A 211 -0.28 -3.75 12.66
C GLY A 211 -0.13 -3.97 14.16
N ALA A 212 -0.84 -3.18 14.98
CA ALA A 212 -0.88 -3.36 16.43
C ALA A 212 -1.37 -4.78 16.81
N THR A 213 -2.39 -5.27 16.12
CA THR A 213 -2.91 -6.62 16.32
C THR A 213 -1.89 -7.68 15.91
N ALA A 214 -1.29 -7.58 14.73
CA ALA A 214 -0.29 -8.53 14.25
C ALA A 214 0.92 -8.60 15.18
N ALA A 215 1.43 -7.44 15.60
CA ALA A 215 2.56 -7.36 16.51
C ALA A 215 2.24 -7.99 17.87
N ARG A 216 1.07 -7.69 18.44
CA ARG A 216 0.59 -8.28 19.70
C ARG A 216 0.58 -9.81 19.62
N PHE A 217 -0.05 -10.37 18.60
CA PHE A 217 -0.19 -11.82 18.48
C PHE A 217 1.13 -12.51 18.12
N ALA A 218 2.00 -11.88 17.33
CA ALA A 218 3.35 -12.37 17.13
C ALA A 218 4.14 -12.42 18.46
N ALA A 219 4.13 -11.33 19.22
CA ALA A 219 4.80 -11.25 20.52
C ALA A 219 4.26 -12.27 21.55
N ASP A 220 2.94 -12.52 21.56
CA ASP A 220 2.32 -13.51 22.45
C ASP A 220 2.80 -14.96 22.17
N THR A 221 3.38 -15.23 20.99
CA THR A 221 4.04 -16.51 20.67
C THR A 221 5.53 -16.55 21.04
N GLY A 222 6.07 -15.47 21.60
CA GLY A 222 7.47 -15.33 22.01
C GLY A 222 8.39 -14.72 20.96
N ALA A 223 7.86 -14.20 19.85
CA ALA A 223 8.66 -13.53 18.82
C ALA A 223 9.12 -12.15 19.30
N LYS A 224 10.36 -11.75 18.99
CA LYS A 224 10.81 -10.36 19.09
C LYS A 224 10.33 -9.59 17.86
N VAL A 225 9.53 -8.55 18.08
CA VAL A 225 8.82 -7.83 17.01
C VAL A 225 9.35 -6.41 16.88
N LEU A 226 9.48 -5.95 15.64
CA LEU A 226 9.62 -4.53 15.31
C LEU A 226 8.35 -4.05 14.61
N ILE A 227 7.76 -2.96 15.10
CA ILE A 227 6.77 -2.18 14.36
C ILE A 227 7.47 -0.93 13.80
N VAL A 228 7.24 -0.61 12.54
CA VAL A 228 7.63 0.68 11.96
C VAL A 228 6.41 1.43 11.44
N ASP A 229 6.35 2.75 11.67
CA ASP A 229 5.30 3.63 11.15
C ASP A 229 5.93 4.89 10.53
N SER A 230 5.32 5.41 9.48
CA SER A 230 5.73 6.65 8.83
C SER A 230 5.29 7.90 9.61
N ALA A 231 4.25 7.77 10.44
CA ALA A 231 3.74 8.83 11.28
C ALA A 231 4.66 9.07 12.51
N PRO A 232 4.78 10.33 12.96
CA PRO A 232 5.43 10.67 14.23
C PRO A 232 4.60 10.25 15.44
N ASP A 233 5.21 10.33 16.63
CA ASP A 233 4.48 10.16 17.90
C ASP A 233 3.32 11.11 17.99
N GLY A 234 2.19 10.57 18.43
CA GLY A 234 0.96 11.30 18.50
C GLY A 234 0.22 11.40 17.17
N HIS A 235 0.71 10.85 16.05
CA HIS A 235 -0.03 10.76 14.78
C HIS A 235 -0.18 9.32 14.27
N GLU A 236 0.39 8.34 14.98
CA GLU A 236 0.26 6.92 14.69
C GLU A 236 -1.16 6.39 15.01
N GLY A 237 -1.48 5.23 14.45
CA GLY A 237 -2.82 4.63 14.47
C GLY A 237 -3.56 4.62 13.14
N GLY A 238 -3.04 5.30 12.12
CA GLY A 238 -3.63 5.36 10.78
C GLY A 238 -5.10 5.79 10.79
N ASN A 239 -5.92 5.23 9.90
CA ASN A 239 -7.37 5.49 9.86
C ASN A 239 -8.10 5.02 11.13
N THR A 240 -7.57 4.03 11.86
CA THR A 240 -8.19 3.51 13.10
C THR A 240 -8.38 4.58 14.16
N ARG A 241 -7.42 5.51 14.29
CA ARG A 241 -7.50 6.64 15.21
C ARG A 241 -8.70 7.54 14.95
N TYR A 242 -9.04 7.73 13.68
CA TYR A 242 -10.12 8.64 13.24
C TYR A 242 -11.47 7.91 13.14
N ALA A 243 -11.47 6.59 13.15
CA ALA A 243 -12.67 5.78 13.04
C ALA A 243 -13.59 5.94 14.26
N GLY A 244 -14.89 5.74 14.05
CA GLY A 244 -15.91 5.78 15.09
C GLY A 244 -15.73 4.73 16.20
N GLN A 245 -14.83 3.75 16.06
CA GLN A 245 -14.62 2.53 16.88
C GLN A 245 -15.52 1.33 16.56
N LEU A 246 -16.43 1.48 15.61
CA LEU A 246 -17.39 0.46 15.19
C LEU A 246 -16.69 -0.73 14.54
N VAL A 247 -16.81 -1.92 15.12
CA VAL A 247 -16.32 -3.18 14.53
C VAL A 247 -17.50 -4.00 14.06
N LEU A 248 -17.53 -4.39 12.78
CA LEU A 248 -18.58 -5.24 12.24
C LEU A 248 -18.59 -6.61 12.88
N THR A 249 -19.79 -7.10 13.20
CA THR A 249 -20.02 -8.40 13.81
C THR A 249 -21.31 -9.04 13.26
N GLY A 250 -21.49 -10.33 13.51
CA GLY A 250 -22.74 -11.02 13.22
C GLY A 250 -23.09 -12.05 14.30
N TYR A 251 -24.28 -12.64 14.20
CA TYR A 251 -24.71 -13.72 15.11
C TYR A 251 -24.84 -15.09 14.43
N ASP A 252 -24.89 -15.15 13.09
CA ASP A 252 -25.07 -16.39 12.32
C ASP A 252 -24.13 -16.40 11.11
N PHE A 253 -23.28 -17.42 11.05
CA PHE A 253 -22.27 -17.60 10.00
C PHE A 253 -22.88 -17.68 8.61
N LYS A 254 -23.94 -18.48 8.42
CA LYS A 254 -24.52 -18.71 7.09
C LYS A 254 -25.19 -17.44 6.58
N LYS A 255 -25.93 -16.75 7.45
CA LYS A 255 -26.57 -15.48 7.12
C LYS A 255 -25.55 -14.39 6.79
N MET A 256 -24.49 -14.25 7.60
CA MET A 256 -23.40 -13.30 7.30
C MET A 256 -22.73 -13.61 5.97
N LYS A 257 -22.46 -14.89 5.67
CA LYS A 257 -21.88 -15.29 4.39
C LYS A 257 -22.80 -14.93 3.20
N THR A 258 -24.10 -15.19 3.32
CA THR A 258 -25.09 -14.80 2.31
C THR A 258 -25.16 -13.28 2.12
N TYR A 259 -25.10 -12.52 3.21
CA TYR A 259 -25.08 -11.06 3.19
C TYR A 259 -23.85 -10.53 2.43
N PHE A 260 -22.65 -10.99 2.76
CA PHE A 260 -21.40 -10.55 2.10
C PHE A 260 -21.33 -10.92 0.61
N LYS A 261 -21.86 -12.09 0.22
CA LYS A 261 -21.95 -12.45 -1.20
C LYS A 261 -22.80 -11.46 -2.01
N GLN A 262 -23.82 -10.85 -1.40
CA GLN A 262 -24.60 -9.80 -2.04
C GLN A 262 -23.83 -8.47 -2.10
N LEU A 263 -23.11 -8.10 -1.02
CA LEU A 263 -22.27 -6.89 -1.01
C LEU A 263 -21.18 -6.89 -2.10
N PHE A 264 -20.56 -8.05 -2.34
CA PHE A 264 -19.57 -8.18 -3.42
C PHE A 264 -20.15 -8.03 -4.82
N GLY A 265 -21.46 -8.25 -4.98
CA GLY A 265 -22.14 -8.25 -6.27
C GLY A 265 -21.43 -9.20 -7.25
N PRO A 266 -20.95 -8.71 -8.42
CA PRO A 266 -20.28 -9.53 -9.41
C PRO A 266 -18.81 -9.83 -9.09
N ILE A 267 -18.23 -9.23 -8.04
CA ILE A 267 -16.81 -9.41 -7.72
C ILE A 267 -16.59 -10.77 -7.06
N SER A 268 -15.67 -11.55 -7.60
CA SER A 268 -15.31 -12.86 -7.05
C SER A 268 -14.30 -12.71 -5.92
N VAL A 269 -14.62 -13.35 -4.79
CA VAL A 269 -13.75 -13.51 -3.62
C VAL A 269 -13.63 -15.00 -3.34
N GLU A 270 -12.43 -15.48 -3.04
CA GLU A 270 -12.19 -16.90 -2.71
C GLU A 270 -13.02 -17.32 -1.50
N GLU A 271 -13.73 -18.43 -1.61
CA GLU A 271 -14.66 -18.91 -0.56
C GLU A 271 -13.96 -19.11 0.78
N ASP A 272 -12.76 -19.68 0.80
CA ASP A 272 -12.00 -19.90 2.04
C ASP A 272 -11.61 -18.58 2.72
N THR A 273 -11.34 -17.53 1.94
CA THR A 273 -10.99 -16.21 2.48
C THR A 273 -12.23 -15.53 3.05
N LEU A 274 -13.37 -15.63 2.36
CA LEU A 274 -14.66 -15.18 2.87
C LEU A 274 -15.08 -15.93 4.14
N ASP A 275 -14.92 -17.26 4.17
CA ASP A 275 -15.26 -18.06 5.34
C ASP A 275 -14.42 -17.69 6.55
N THR A 276 -13.13 -17.43 6.34
CA THR A 276 -12.22 -16.95 7.39
C THR A 276 -12.68 -15.60 7.95
N TYR A 277 -13.05 -14.66 7.07
CA TYR A 277 -13.53 -13.36 7.48
C TYR A 277 -14.86 -13.46 8.25
N VAL A 278 -15.84 -14.20 7.72
CA VAL A 278 -17.15 -14.37 8.35
C VAL A 278 -17.06 -15.10 9.69
N ASP A 279 -16.19 -16.11 9.82
CA ASP A 279 -15.92 -16.76 11.09
C ASP A 279 -15.37 -15.75 12.12
N GLY A 280 -14.43 -14.90 11.69
CA GLY A 280 -13.94 -13.80 12.51
C GLY A 280 -15.05 -12.84 12.97
N LEU A 281 -15.98 -12.48 12.08
CA LEU A 281 -17.10 -11.57 12.39
C LEU A 281 -18.05 -12.14 13.44
N VAL A 282 -18.40 -13.43 13.37
CA VAL A 282 -19.34 -14.04 14.33
C VAL A 282 -18.70 -14.32 15.69
N ASN A 283 -17.36 -14.47 15.74
CA ASN A 283 -16.60 -14.67 16.98
C ASN A 283 -15.99 -13.38 17.55
N MET A 284 -16.22 -12.22 16.92
CA MET A 284 -15.54 -10.96 17.27
C MET A 284 -15.87 -10.45 18.69
N ARG A 285 -17.06 -10.73 19.22
CA ARG A 285 -17.39 -10.33 20.61
C ARG A 285 -16.54 -11.07 21.65
N ASP A 286 -16.25 -12.35 21.39
CA ASP A 286 -15.35 -13.13 22.22
C ASP A 286 -13.90 -12.62 22.08
N TYR A 287 -13.53 -12.14 20.89
CA TYR A 287 -12.25 -11.48 20.69
C TYR A 287 -12.10 -10.25 21.60
N PHE A 288 -13.12 -9.39 21.70
CA PHE A 288 -13.10 -8.19 22.56
C PHE A 288 -12.89 -8.55 24.04
N THR A 289 -13.64 -9.54 24.54
CA THR A 289 -13.52 -9.97 25.93
C THR A 289 -12.18 -10.64 26.20
N LYS A 290 -11.75 -11.57 25.34
CA LYS A 290 -10.56 -12.40 25.55
C LYS A 290 -9.25 -11.64 25.32
N TYR A 291 -9.20 -10.78 24.31
CA TYR A 291 -7.94 -10.20 23.83
C TYR A 291 -7.82 -8.69 24.07
N LEU A 292 -8.93 -7.96 24.06
CA LEU A 292 -8.91 -6.51 24.29
C LEU A 292 -9.20 -6.14 25.76
N GLY A 293 -9.53 -7.12 26.61
CA GLY A 293 -9.84 -6.88 28.02
C GLY A 293 -11.11 -6.06 28.22
N VAL A 294 -12.06 -6.14 27.27
CA VAL A 294 -13.34 -5.43 27.32
C VAL A 294 -14.39 -6.43 27.80
N PRO A 295 -14.72 -6.49 29.11
CA PRO A 295 -15.58 -7.55 29.65
C PRO A 295 -17.03 -7.46 29.14
N ASN A 296 -17.50 -6.25 28.83
CA ASN A 296 -18.85 -5.98 28.35
C ASN A 296 -18.76 -5.13 27.08
N PRO A 297 -18.37 -5.72 25.93
CA PRO A 297 -18.35 -4.97 24.68
C PRO A 297 -19.78 -4.58 24.30
N THR A 298 -19.94 -3.36 23.80
CA THR A 298 -21.27 -2.79 23.56
C THR A 298 -21.77 -3.21 22.19
N SER A 299 -22.99 -3.72 22.13
CA SER A 299 -23.70 -3.99 20.86
C SER A 299 -24.42 -2.73 20.42
N TYR A 300 -24.06 -2.24 19.24
CA TYR A 300 -24.61 -1.03 18.67
C TYR A 300 -26.12 -1.14 18.50
N ASN A 301 -26.59 -2.24 17.89
CA ASN A 301 -28.02 -2.46 17.65
C ASN A 301 -28.83 -2.56 18.95
N LYS A 302 -28.24 -2.95 20.08
CA LYS A 302 -28.95 -3.03 21.36
C LYS A 302 -29.07 -1.69 22.06
N VAL A 303 -28.12 -0.78 21.84
CA VAL A 303 -28.06 0.50 22.57
C VAL A 303 -28.63 1.65 21.73
N HIS A 304 -28.35 1.69 20.44
CA HIS A 304 -28.69 2.82 19.57
C HIS A 304 -29.91 2.59 18.68
N ARG A 305 -30.38 1.35 18.56
CA ARG A 305 -31.58 1.04 17.79
C ARG A 305 -32.83 1.20 18.67
N ASP A 306 -33.33 2.43 18.77
CA ASP A 306 -34.65 2.71 19.34
C ASP A 306 -35.71 2.76 18.22
N PRO A 307 -36.77 1.94 18.26
CA PRO A 307 -37.88 2.04 17.31
C PRO A 307 -38.63 3.38 17.35
N ASN A 308 -38.37 4.25 18.33
CA ASN A 308 -39.02 5.56 18.51
C ASN A 308 -38.07 6.78 18.37
N TYR A 309 -36.78 6.64 18.04
CA TYR A 309 -35.83 7.78 17.97
C TYR A 309 -34.85 7.75 16.77
N GLN A 310 -34.29 8.95 16.48
CA GLN A 310 -33.70 9.54 15.26
C GLN A 310 -32.84 8.70 14.26
N ALA A 311 -32.93 9.13 12.99
CA ALA A 311 -32.43 8.51 11.75
C ALA A 311 -30.93 8.12 11.71
N PHE A 312 -30.01 8.92 12.29
CA PHE A 312 -28.57 8.63 12.19
C PHE A 312 -28.16 7.35 12.94
N ALA A 313 -28.75 7.13 14.12
CA ALA A 313 -28.46 5.95 14.94
C ALA A 313 -28.96 4.64 14.32
N ASN A 314 -30.03 4.70 13.53
CA ASN A 314 -30.66 3.52 12.92
C ASN A 314 -30.05 3.13 11.54
N GLY A 315 -29.21 3.97 10.93
CA GLY A 315 -28.71 3.79 9.57
C GLY A 315 -27.37 3.04 9.45
N LEU A 316 -26.56 2.96 10.52
CA LEU A 316 -25.22 2.37 10.45
C LEU A 316 -25.20 0.83 10.43
N SER A 317 -26.32 0.16 10.76
CA SER A 317 -26.33 -1.30 10.90
C SER A 317 -27.73 -1.93 10.85
N PRO A 318 -28.00 -2.88 9.92
CA PRO A 318 -27.23 -3.13 8.70
C PRO A 318 -27.35 -1.95 7.74
N GLU A 319 -26.29 -1.64 6.98
CA GLU A 319 -26.37 -0.61 5.95
C GLU A 319 -27.20 -1.02 4.74
N TYR A 320 -27.33 -2.34 4.51
CA TYR A 320 -28.10 -2.92 3.41
C TYR A 320 -29.20 -3.83 3.97
N PRO A 321 -30.23 -3.28 4.64
CA PRO A 321 -31.29 -4.06 5.28
C PRO A 321 -32.08 -4.92 4.29
N GLU A 322 -32.11 -4.55 3.00
CA GLU A 322 -32.80 -5.29 1.95
C GLU A 322 -32.14 -6.63 1.58
N TYR A 323 -30.88 -6.86 1.95
CA TYR A 323 -30.16 -8.08 1.61
C TYR A 323 -30.47 -9.24 2.53
N GLU A 324 -30.53 -10.45 1.98
CA GLU A 324 -30.75 -11.66 2.77
C GLU A 324 -29.61 -11.84 3.80
N GLY A 325 -29.97 -12.13 5.04
CA GLY A 325 -29.04 -12.29 6.16
C GLY A 325 -28.69 -11.00 6.90
N SER A 326 -29.17 -9.84 6.45
CA SER A 326 -28.94 -8.54 7.11
C SER A 326 -29.46 -8.50 8.55
N ASP A 327 -30.43 -9.35 8.91
CA ASP A 327 -31.02 -9.44 10.25
C ASP A 327 -30.03 -9.92 11.34
N THR A 328 -28.89 -10.49 10.94
CA THR A 328 -27.84 -10.93 11.86
C THR A 328 -26.73 -9.90 12.07
N VAL A 329 -26.65 -8.88 11.21
CA VAL A 329 -25.60 -7.86 11.23
C VAL A 329 -25.74 -6.98 12.46
N ASP A 330 -24.61 -6.70 13.11
CA ASP A 330 -24.52 -5.78 14.25
C ASP A 330 -23.12 -5.17 14.32
N LEU A 331 -22.93 -4.11 15.08
CA LEU A 331 -21.63 -3.50 15.33
C LEU A 331 -21.28 -3.65 16.81
N THR A 332 -19.99 -3.78 17.09
CA THR A 332 -19.46 -3.90 18.44
C THR A 332 -18.44 -2.80 18.71
N THR A 333 -18.54 -2.17 19.88
CA THR A 333 -17.64 -1.11 20.33
C THR A 333 -17.02 -1.45 21.69
N VAL A 334 -15.94 -0.73 22.03
CA VAL A 334 -15.27 -0.85 23.34
C VAL A 334 -16.18 -0.31 24.45
N HIS A 335 -16.92 0.76 24.15
CA HIS A 335 -17.93 1.38 25.02
C HIS A 335 -19.01 2.09 24.20
N ASP A 336 -20.01 2.68 24.85
CA ASP A 336 -21.20 3.32 24.25
C ASP A 336 -20.93 4.65 23.49
N GLY A 337 -19.67 5.10 23.44
CA GLY A 337 -19.27 6.31 22.70
C GLY A 337 -18.67 6.01 21.33
N TYR A 338 -18.44 7.08 20.55
CA TYR A 338 -17.87 7.04 19.20
C TYR A 338 -16.87 8.19 19.00
N PHE A 339 -15.97 8.04 18.01
CA PHE A 339 -15.03 9.08 17.57
C PHE A 339 -14.10 9.63 18.67
N ASP A 340 -13.69 8.79 19.62
CA ASP A 340 -12.78 9.15 20.72
C ASP A 340 -11.47 8.36 20.74
N ALA A 341 -11.21 7.62 19.64
CA ALA A 341 -10.08 6.72 19.44
C ALA A 341 -9.95 5.59 20.47
N SER A 342 -11.02 5.19 21.17
CA SER A 342 -10.94 4.20 22.25
C SER A 342 -10.46 2.82 21.80
N LEU A 343 -10.88 2.33 20.62
CA LEU A 343 -10.33 1.09 20.06
C LEU A 343 -8.83 1.22 19.77
N TRP A 344 -8.41 2.31 19.13
CA TRP A 344 -7.00 2.60 18.87
C TRP A 344 -6.18 2.65 20.15
N LYS A 345 -6.62 3.39 21.17
CA LYS A 345 -5.95 3.49 22.48
C LYS A 345 -5.79 2.13 23.15
N ASN A 346 -6.82 1.27 23.06
CA ASN A 346 -6.73 -0.10 23.57
C ASN A 346 -5.66 -0.90 22.81
N LEU A 347 -5.68 -0.87 21.47
CA LEU A 347 -4.71 -1.60 20.64
C LEU A 347 -3.27 -1.10 20.84
N ARG A 348 -3.07 0.22 20.89
CA ARG A 348 -1.80 0.84 21.24
C ARG A 348 -1.31 0.34 22.60
N LYS A 349 -2.21 0.32 23.60
CA LYS A 349 -1.89 -0.22 24.94
C LYS A 349 -1.48 -1.69 24.91
N GLN A 350 -2.10 -2.52 24.07
CA GLN A 350 -1.69 -3.92 23.92
C GLN A 350 -0.25 -4.06 23.42
N VAL A 351 0.22 -3.11 22.60
CA VAL A 351 1.61 -3.07 22.15
C VAL A 351 2.54 -2.55 23.24
N THR A 352 2.21 -1.43 23.89
CA THR A 352 3.06 -0.84 24.94
C THR A 352 3.18 -1.73 26.18
N ASP A 353 2.15 -2.51 26.52
CA ASP A 353 2.20 -3.51 27.61
C ASP A 353 3.22 -4.64 27.33
N ARG A 354 3.70 -4.74 26.08
CA ARG A 354 4.68 -5.71 25.58
C ARG A 354 5.96 -5.02 25.12
N ALA A 355 6.33 -3.89 25.73
CA ALA A 355 7.52 -3.11 25.34
C ALA A 355 8.85 -3.89 25.43
N LYS A 356 8.89 -5.05 26.10
CA LYS A 356 10.07 -5.94 26.12
C LYS A 356 10.16 -6.77 24.84
N GLU A 357 9.02 -7.20 24.32
CA GLU A 357 8.88 -8.05 23.14
C GLU A 357 8.72 -7.24 21.85
N ILE A 358 8.14 -6.03 21.93
CA ILE A 358 7.82 -5.19 20.78
C ILE A 358 8.59 -3.87 20.87
N ASP A 359 9.42 -3.61 19.87
CA ASP A 359 10.01 -2.28 19.65
C ASP A 359 9.14 -1.52 18.64
N VAL A 360 8.92 -0.22 18.87
CA VAL A 360 8.17 0.66 17.96
C VAL A 360 9.07 1.77 17.46
N TRP A 361 9.11 1.92 16.14
CA TRP A 361 9.87 2.93 15.42
C TRP A 361 8.93 3.85 14.64
N LEU A 362 8.80 5.09 15.10
CA LEU A 362 8.01 6.14 14.48
C LEU A 362 8.87 6.99 13.55
N GLU A 363 8.26 7.79 12.68
CA GLU A 363 8.95 8.54 11.62
C GLU A 363 9.93 7.66 10.81
N SER A 364 9.56 6.40 10.63
CA SER A 364 10.43 5.35 10.12
C SER A 364 9.81 4.64 8.90
N PRO A 365 9.56 5.34 7.78
CA PRO A 365 8.90 4.74 6.63
C PRO A 365 9.72 3.57 6.06
N ALA A 366 9.02 2.47 5.80
CA ALA A 366 9.56 1.33 5.07
C ALA A 366 9.62 1.64 3.58
N MET A 367 10.73 1.28 2.93
CA MET A 367 11.04 1.67 1.56
C MET A 367 10.99 0.50 0.58
N HIS A 368 11.62 -0.63 0.93
CA HIS A 368 11.76 -1.81 0.07
C HIS A 368 11.67 -3.10 0.87
N LEU A 369 11.07 -4.13 0.28
CA LEU A 369 11.20 -5.50 0.77
C LEU A 369 12.55 -6.07 0.30
N ILE A 370 13.18 -6.86 1.15
CA ILE A 370 14.45 -7.52 0.84
C ILE A 370 14.18 -9.02 0.74
N SER A 371 14.24 -9.55 -0.48
CA SER A 371 14.00 -10.97 -0.76
C SER A 371 15.28 -11.71 -1.09
N ASP A 372 15.33 -12.97 -0.69
CA ASP A 372 16.33 -13.92 -1.16
C ASP A 372 16.12 -14.21 -2.66
N PRO A 373 17.15 -14.07 -3.52
CA PRO A 373 16.99 -14.21 -4.96
C PRO A 373 16.65 -15.63 -5.42
N ASP A 374 16.95 -16.66 -4.61
CA ASP A 374 16.77 -18.07 -4.99
C ASP A 374 15.41 -18.61 -4.53
N SER A 375 15.12 -18.45 -3.24
CA SER A 375 13.87 -18.90 -2.61
C SER A 375 12.71 -17.92 -2.74
N GLN A 376 13.00 -16.67 -3.14
CA GLN A 376 12.07 -15.53 -3.12
C GLN A 376 11.51 -15.18 -1.73
N ALA A 377 12.03 -15.79 -0.67
CA ALA A 377 11.59 -15.53 0.69
C ALA A 377 11.96 -14.10 1.10
N VAL A 378 11.02 -13.39 1.71
CA VAL A 378 11.28 -12.06 2.28
C VAL A 378 12.11 -12.22 3.56
N GLU A 379 13.34 -11.72 3.55
CA GLU A 379 14.31 -11.81 4.65
C GLU A 379 14.37 -10.54 5.52
N GLY A 380 13.77 -9.44 5.06
CA GLY A 380 13.76 -8.19 5.81
C GLY A 380 13.25 -6.99 5.01
N VAL A 381 13.52 -5.80 5.54
CA VAL A 381 12.97 -4.55 5.03
C VAL A 381 14.03 -3.45 5.10
N GLN A 382 14.09 -2.62 4.06
CA GLN A 382 14.85 -1.37 4.10
C GLN A 382 13.97 -0.26 4.67
N ILE A 383 14.44 0.44 5.70
CA ILE A 383 13.71 1.45 6.45
C ILE A 383 14.52 2.74 6.46
N GLN A 384 13.86 3.89 6.28
CA GLN A 384 14.47 5.18 6.56
C GLN A 384 14.23 5.52 8.03
N ARG A 385 15.27 5.70 8.83
CA ARG A 385 15.14 6.06 10.26
C ARG A 385 16.17 7.12 10.63
N LYS A 386 15.72 8.21 11.26
CA LYS A 386 16.57 9.34 11.71
C LYS A 386 17.51 9.87 10.62
N GLY A 387 17.00 9.98 9.39
CA GLY A 387 17.75 10.46 8.23
C GLY A 387 18.73 9.44 7.61
N GLN A 388 18.73 8.19 8.07
CA GLN A 388 19.57 7.11 7.54
C GLN A 388 18.72 6.03 6.88
N ILE A 389 19.26 5.37 5.85
CA ILE A 389 18.65 4.20 5.23
C ILE A 389 19.31 2.96 5.84
N VAL A 390 18.51 2.06 6.39
CA VAL A 390 18.98 0.87 7.10
C VAL A 390 18.25 -0.38 6.63
N ASN A 391 18.95 -1.52 6.63
CA ASN A 391 18.34 -2.82 6.32
C ASN A 391 18.14 -3.58 7.63
N VAL A 392 16.89 -3.91 7.95
CA VAL A 392 16.52 -4.64 9.17
C VAL A 392 16.01 -6.02 8.79
N ARG A 393 16.55 -7.04 9.47
CA ARG A 393 16.27 -8.44 9.17
C ARG A 393 15.04 -8.95 9.92
N ALA A 394 14.20 -9.70 9.23
CA ALA A 394 13.11 -10.49 9.79
C ALA A 394 13.44 -11.98 9.67
N ARG A 395 13.51 -12.72 10.78
CA ARG A 395 13.84 -14.17 10.74
C ARG A 395 12.69 -15.01 10.19
N ASN A 396 11.46 -14.68 10.55
CA ASN A 396 10.30 -15.53 10.30
C ASN A 396 9.32 -14.91 9.30
N GLY A 397 9.12 -13.59 9.34
CA GLY A 397 8.27 -12.93 8.35
C GLY A 397 8.06 -11.45 8.51
N VAL A 398 7.51 -10.85 7.45
CA VAL A 398 7.12 -9.45 7.37
C VAL A 398 5.60 -9.36 7.21
N VAL A 399 4.95 -8.51 8.01
CA VAL A 399 3.52 -8.22 7.90
C VAL A 399 3.32 -6.81 7.33
N MET A 400 2.70 -6.71 6.17
CA MET A 400 2.32 -5.45 5.53
C MET A 400 0.94 -5.00 6.03
N ALA A 401 0.91 -3.98 6.88
CA ALA A 401 -0.28 -3.36 7.46
C ALA A 401 -0.29 -1.84 7.21
N MET A 402 0.13 -1.44 6.00
CA MET A 402 0.55 -0.07 5.65
C MET A 402 -0.60 0.84 5.18
N GLY A 403 -1.85 0.47 5.46
CA GLY A 403 -3.02 1.20 4.96
C GLY A 403 -3.15 1.17 3.44
N GLY A 404 -3.96 2.08 2.90
CA GLY A 404 -4.22 2.19 1.48
C GLY A 404 -3.37 3.24 0.76
N PHE A 405 -3.88 3.70 -0.38
CA PHE A 405 -3.24 4.72 -1.23
C PHE A 405 -4.05 6.02 -1.31
N GLU A 406 -4.93 6.28 -0.35
CA GLU A 406 -5.82 7.45 -0.32
C GLU A 406 -5.13 8.82 -0.39
N ASN A 407 -3.85 8.94 -0.01
CA ASN A 407 -3.08 10.18 -0.15
C ASN A 407 -2.11 10.16 -1.35
N ASN A 408 -2.26 9.21 -2.27
CA ASN A 408 -1.47 9.12 -3.48
C ASN A 408 -2.33 9.46 -4.70
N GLN A 409 -2.15 10.68 -5.19
CA GLN A 409 -2.91 11.22 -6.31
C GLN A 409 -2.73 10.45 -7.62
N ASP A 410 -1.52 9.91 -7.86
CA ASP A 410 -1.24 9.11 -9.05
C ASP A 410 -1.98 7.76 -8.98
N ASP A 411 -1.98 7.11 -7.81
CA ASP A 411 -2.69 5.85 -7.61
C ASP A 411 -4.22 6.03 -7.67
N ILE A 412 -4.75 7.14 -7.14
CA ILE A 412 -6.18 7.48 -7.28
C ILE A 412 -6.57 7.56 -8.77
N GLN A 413 -5.78 8.26 -9.58
CA GLN A 413 -6.06 8.41 -11.01
C GLN A 413 -5.88 7.09 -11.77
N ASN A 414 -4.85 6.32 -11.46
CA ASN A 414 -4.51 5.10 -12.20
C ASN A 414 -5.38 3.89 -11.81
N PHE A 415 -5.77 3.77 -10.55
CA PHE A 415 -6.50 2.60 -10.04
C PHE A 415 -8.00 2.83 -9.83
N ILE A 416 -8.38 3.96 -9.24
CA ILE A 416 -9.81 4.29 -9.03
C ILE A 416 -10.40 4.89 -10.31
N GLY A 417 -9.62 5.73 -11.00
CA GLY A 417 -10.02 6.37 -12.25
C GLY A 417 -10.81 7.66 -12.06
N VAL A 418 -10.51 8.40 -10.98
CA VAL A 418 -11.17 9.68 -10.64
C VAL A 418 -10.14 10.81 -10.51
N PRO A 419 -10.53 12.08 -10.74
CA PRO A 419 -9.57 13.18 -10.85
C PRO A 419 -8.87 13.51 -9.53
N LYS A 420 -9.61 13.54 -8.41
CA LYS A 420 -9.12 13.76 -7.04
C LYS A 420 -10.18 13.31 -6.04
N LEU A 421 -9.76 13.05 -4.81
CA LEU A 421 -10.63 12.76 -3.66
C LEU A 421 -10.09 13.47 -2.43
N LYS A 422 -10.95 13.86 -1.50
CA LYS A 422 -10.53 14.52 -0.24
C LYS A 422 -10.47 13.51 0.89
N VAL A 423 -9.28 13.28 1.44
CA VAL A 423 -9.10 12.34 2.55
C VAL A 423 -9.67 12.92 3.84
N ILE A 424 -10.43 12.10 4.56
CA ILE A 424 -10.94 12.40 5.92
C ILE A 424 -10.17 11.66 7.01
N GLY A 425 -9.46 10.58 6.66
CA GLY A 425 -8.63 9.79 7.57
C GLY A 425 -7.21 10.32 7.76
N THR A 426 -6.24 9.40 7.89
CA THR A 426 -4.83 9.73 8.06
C THR A 426 -4.21 10.28 6.77
N LEU A 427 -3.23 11.19 6.91
CA LEU A 427 -2.43 11.72 5.78
C LEU A 427 -1.18 10.88 5.47
N TYR A 428 -0.96 9.81 6.24
CA TYR A 428 0.25 9.00 6.16
C TYR A 428 0.12 7.77 5.25
N ASN A 429 -1.10 7.45 4.79
CA ASN A 429 -1.35 6.35 3.85
C ASN A 429 -1.13 6.81 2.41
N LYS A 430 0.12 6.67 1.93
CA LYS A 430 0.61 7.21 0.65
C LYS A 430 0.81 6.14 -0.44
N GLY A 431 0.29 4.93 -0.24
CA GLY A 431 0.43 3.85 -1.22
C GLY A 431 1.83 3.19 -1.27
N ASP A 432 2.71 3.45 -0.30
CA ASP A 432 4.06 2.86 -0.25
C ASP A 432 4.04 1.33 -0.31
N GLY A 433 3.06 0.72 0.35
CA GLY A 433 2.84 -0.72 0.32
C GLY A 433 2.54 -1.26 -1.10
N ILE A 434 1.86 -0.49 -1.96
CA ILE A 434 1.52 -0.91 -3.33
C ILE A 434 2.79 -1.10 -4.15
N ARG A 435 3.70 -0.12 -4.10
CA ARG A 435 5.01 -0.20 -4.75
C ARG A 435 5.82 -1.37 -4.20
N MET A 436 5.91 -1.51 -2.88
CA MET A 436 6.65 -2.61 -2.25
C MET A 436 6.09 -4.00 -2.61
N ALA A 437 4.76 -4.14 -2.72
CA ALA A 437 4.13 -5.38 -3.15
C ALA A 437 4.43 -5.69 -4.62
N GLN A 438 4.41 -4.69 -5.50
CA GLN A 438 4.79 -4.85 -6.90
C GLN A 438 6.25 -5.27 -7.07
N GLU A 439 7.18 -4.74 -6.25
CA GLU A 439 8.61 -5.08 -6.28
C GLU A 439 8.86 -6.58 -6.09
N VAL A 440 8.02 -7.27 -5.31
CA VAL A 440 8.12 -8.72 -5.05
C VAL A 440 7.16 -9.55 -5.90
N GLY A 441 6.53 -8.95 -6.92
CA GLY A 441 5.62 -9.64 -7.84
C GLY A 441 4.27 -10.04 -7.23
N ALA A 442 3.85 -9.36 -6.15
CA ALA A 442 2.55 -9.58 -5.55
C ALA A 442 1.41 -9.23 -6.52
N LYS A 443 0.36 -10.04 -6.50
CA LYS A 443 -0.88 -9.77 -7.21
C LYS A 443 -1.68 -8.71 -6.45
N LEU A 444 -2.17 -7.71 -7.15
CA LEU A 444 -3.06 -6.70 -6.58
C LEU A 444 -4.53 -7.10 -6.79
N TRP A 445 -5.41 -6.68 -5.87
CA TRP A 445 -6.86 -6.84 -5.99
C TRP A 445 -7.60 -5.62 -5.41
N HIS A 446 -8.88 -5.49 -5.78
CA HIS A 446 -9.82 -4.48 -5.26
C HIS A 446 -9.33 -3.01 -5.38
N MET A 447 -8.46 -2.75 -6.36
CA MET A 447 -7.80 -1.45 -6.55
C MET A 447 -8.76 -0.28 -6.86
N LYS A 448 -9.98 -0.56 -7.34
CA LYS A 448 -11.00 0.47 -7.60
C LYS A 448 -11.84 0.82 -6.35
N SER A 449 -11.77 -0.01 -5.33
CA SER A 449 -12.72 0.01 -4.21
C SER A 449 -12.25 0.99 -3.14
N PHE A 450 -13.11 1.92 -2.77
CA PHE A 450 -12.87 2.93 -1.73
C PHE A 450 -14.19 3.27 -1.04
N GLU A 451 -14.10 3.72 0.21
CA GLU A 451 -15.27 4.14 0.98
C GLU A 451 -15.29 5.66 1.15
N GLY A 452 -16.45 6.25 0.89
CA GLY A 452 -16.71 7.66 1.14
C GLY A 452 -17.43 7.87 2.47
N TYR A 453 -17.48 9.10 2.94
CA TYR A 453 -18.42 9.49 3.99
C TYR A 453 -18.56 11.00 4.04
N GLY A 454 -19.76 11.48 4.33
CA GLY A 454 -20.07 12.90 4.36
C GLY A 454 -21.57 13.13 4.29
N PHE A 455 -21.97 14.36 3.99
CA PHE A 455 -23.37 14.64 3.62
C PHE A 455 -23.65 14.17 2.19
N ASP A 456 -24.93 14.06 1.82
CA ASP A 456 -25.40 13.72 0.47
C ASP A 456 -24.58 12.58 -0.17
N THR A 457 -24.60 11.42 0.49
CA THR A 457 -23.93 10.17 0.08
C THR A 457 -22.40 10.12 0.14
N GLY A 458 -21.67 11.20 0.43
CA GLY A 458 -20.20 11.13 0.56
C GLY A 458 -19.43 12.44 0.32
N LEU A 459 -20.07 13.59 0.50
CA LEU A 459 -19.53 14.90 0.17
C LEU A 459 -19.04 15.64 1.42
N VAL A 460 -17.99 16.44 1.22
CA VAL A 460 -17.49 17.44 2.18
C VAL A 460 -17.31 18.77 1.46
N PHE A 461 -17.25 19.88 2.20
CA PHE A 461 -16.89 21.17 1.62
C PHE A 461 -15.43 21.16 1.15
N ASP A 462 -15.16 21.70 -0.05
CA ASP A 462 -13.80 21.82 -0.59
C ASP A 462 -13.17 23.13 -0.08
N ASN A 463 -12.69 23.10 1.16
CA ASN A 463 -11.95 24.21 1.76
C ASN A 463 -10.44 24.05 1.51
N PRO A 464 -9.79 24.98 0.78
CA PRO A 464 -8.36 24.92 0.50
C PRO A 464 -7.49 25.17 1.74
N GLU A 465 -8.03 25.74 2.81
CA GLU A 465 -7.31 25.93 4.09
C GLU A 465 -7.25 24.64 4.93
N GLU A 466 -7.98 23.59 4.52
CA GLU A 466 -8.08 22.32 5.24
C GLU A 466 -7.35 21.24 4.46
N GLU A 467 -6.35 20.59 5.07
CA GLU A 467 -5.66 19.46 4.42
C GLU A 467 -6.55 18.23 4.31
N ARG A 468 -7.40 18.00 5.33
CA ARG A 468 -8.38 16.91 5.41
C ARG A 468 -9.80 17.43 5.17
N GLY A 469 -10.68 16.58 4.66
CA GLY A 469 -12.12 16.86 4.71
C GLY A 469 -12.61 16.93 6.15
N LYS A 470 -13.63 17.74 6.43
CA LYS A 470 -14.26 17.78 7.76
C LYS A 470 -15.52 16.93 7.78
N PHE A 471 -15.59 16.09 8.81
CA PHE A 471 -16.72 15.19 9.02
C PHE A 471 -17.89 15.92 9.70
N ILE A 472 -19.08 15.84 9.10
CA ILE A 472 -20.30 16.41 9.68
C ILE A 472 -21.09 15.29 10.36
N LEU A 473 -20.94 15.17 11.69
CA LEU A 473 -21.54 14.09 12.48
C LEU A 473 -23.05 14.26 12.72
N SER A 474 -23.51 15.51 12.81
CA SER A 474 -24.91 15.80 13.09
C SER A 474 -25.70 15.85 11.78
N PRO A 475 -26.91 15.27 11.73
CA PRO A 475 -27.81 15.48 10.60
C PRO A 475 -27.94 16.97 10.31
N TRP A 476 -27.74 17.37 9.05
CA TRP A 476 -27.88 18.75 8.61
C TRP A 476 -28.86 18.83 7.43
N PRO A 477 -30.17 18.65 7.68
CA PRO A 477 -31.16 18.59 6.61
C PRO A 477 -31.22 19.85 5.74
N GLU A 478 -30.75 20.99 6.22
CA GLU A 478 -30.65 22.21 5.40
C GLU A 478 -29.64 22.09 4.25
N LEU A 479 -28.77 21.08 4.20
CA LEU A 479 -27.96 20.80 3.01
C LEU A 479 -28.71 19.95 1.97
N SER A 480 -29.79 19.27 2.36
CA SER A 480 -30.54 18.35 1.50
C SER A 480 -32.03 18.67 1.33
N HIS A 481 -32.57 19.68 2.04
CA HIS A 481 -33.99 20.04 2.06
C HIS A 481 -34.21 21.53 1.77
N GLY A 482 -35.09 21.80 0.81
CA GLY A 482 -35.48 23.14 0.34
C GLY A 482 -35.04 23.42 -1.10
N SER A 483 -34.78 24.68 -1.40
CA SER A 483 -34.29 25.18 -2.69
C SER A 483 -32.77 25.00 -2.78
N ILE A 484 -32.35 23.74 -2.81
CA ILE A 484 -30.95 23.32 -2.81
C ILE A 484 -30.74 22.03 -3.61
N PHE A 485 -29.65 21.96 -4.37
CA PHE A 485 -29.24 20.73 -5.06
C PHE A 485 -27.73 20.66 -5.30
N VAL A 486 -27.22 19.47 -5.61
CA VAL A 486 -25.82 19.23 -5.98
C VAL A 486 -25.65 19.30 -7.50
N ALA A 487 -24.80 20.21 -7.97
CA ALA A 487 -24.47 20.39 -9.37
C ALA A 487 -23.07 19.85 -9.70
N GLY A 488 -22.93 19.18 -10.84
CA GLY A 488 -21.65 18.79 -11.42
C GLY A 488 -20.97 19.95 -12.17
N ASP A 489 -19.89 19.63 -12.88
CA ASP A 489 -19.03 20.64 -13.55
C ASP A 489 -19.77 21.50 -14.58
N ASP A 490 -20.78 20.95 -15.26
CA ASP A 490 -21.56 21.67 -16.27
C ASP A 490 -22.76 22.45 -15.69
N GLY A 491 -23.02 22.35 -14.38
CA GLY A 491 -24.19 22.92 -13.71
C GLY A 491 -25.41 21.99 -13.67
N GLY A 492 -25.31 20.77 -14.21
CA GLY A 492 -26.35 19.76 -14.17
C GLY A 492 -26.44 19.03 -12.84
N ARG A 493 -27.66 18.67 -12.43
CA ARG A 493 -27.91 17.88 -11.20
C ARG A 493 -27.65 16.39 -11.46
N TYR A 494 -26.95 15.71 -10.54
CA TYR A 494 -26.55 14.31 -10.72
C TYR A 494 -26.79 13.40 -9.51
N LEU A 495 -27.27 13.96 -8.40
CA LEU A 495 -27.42 13.25 -7.14
C LEU A 495 -28.82 13.47 -6.57
N ARG A 496 -29.30 12.47 -5.83
CA ARG A 496 -30.48 12.58 -4.98
C ARG A 496 -30.05 13.08 -3.59
N GLU A 497 -30.29 14.36 -3.28
CA GLU A 497 -29.71 14.98 -2.06
C GLU A 497 -30.36 14.49 -0.75
N ASP A 498 -31.59 13.99 -0.77
CA ASP A 498 -32.27 13.44 0.41
C ASP A 498 -31.93 11.98 0.70
N GLU A 499 -30.98 11.38 -0.03
CA GLU A 499 -30.54 9.99 0.19
C GLU A 499 -29.53 9.87 1.34
N ASP A 500 -29.85 9.01 2.31
CA ASP A 500 -28.91 8.65 3.38
C ASP A 500 -27.72 7.90 2.78
N GLY A 501 -26.51 8.40 3.05
CA GLY A 501 -25.28 7.82 2.52
C GLY A 501 -24.94 6.44 3.11
N ARG A 502 -24.56 5.49 2.26
CA ARG A 502 -24.03 4.17 2.64
C ARG A 502 -22.53 4.09 2.39
N HIS A 503 -21.76 4.79 3.23
CA HIS A 503 -20.31 4.93 3.10
C HIS A 503 -19.84 5.29 1.67
N GLY A 504 -20.41 6.35 1.09
CA GLY A 504 -20.02 6.77 -0.26
C GLY A 504 -20.94 6.26 -1.36
N HIS A 505 -21.90 5.37 -1.07
CA HIS A 505 -22.74 4.73 -2.08
C HIS A 505 -24.13 5.35 -2.17
N ALA A 506 -24.55 5.63 -3.41
CA ALA A 506 -25.90 6.07 -3.79
C ALA A 506 -26.60 4.96 -4.59
N TYR A 507 -27.94 4.90 -4.54
CA TYR A 507 -28.69 3.91 -5.30
C TYR A 507 -28.89 4.37 -6.75
N GLU A 508 -28.34 3.60 -7.69
CA GLU A 508 -28.43 3.91 -9.11
C GLU A 508 -28.79 2.66 -9.93
N HIS A 509 -29.92 2.74 -10.66
CA HIS A 509 -30.33 1.74 -11.65
C HIS A 509 -30.31 0.28 -11.15
N GLY A 510 -30.71 0.03 -9.89
CA GLY A 510 -30.77 -1.31 -9.32
C GLY A 510 -29.57 -1.72 -8.45
N SER A 511 -28.58 -0.85 -8.26
CA SER A 511 -27.35 -1.17 -7.53
C SER A 511 -26.82 0.03 -6.74
N TRP A 512 -26.22 -0.22 -5.59
CA TRP A 512 -25.51 0.80 -4.82
C TRP A 512 -24.09 0.96 -5.34
N LYS A 513 -23.71 2.19 -5.70
CA LYS A 513 -22.40 2.53 -6.29
C LYS A 513 -21.92 3.87 -5.77
N SER A 514 -20.61 4.08 -5.77
CA SER A 514 -20.06 5.42 -5.60
C SER A 514 -20.54 6.34 -6.73
N PRO A 515 -21.09 7.52 -6.43
CA PRO A 515 -21.45 8.51 -7.44
C PRO A 515 -20.28 8.88 -8.34
N THR A 516 -20.59 9.43 -9.51
CA THR A 516 -19.56 10.01 -10.38
C THR A 516 -18.85 11.15 -9.65
N VAL A 517 -17.52 11.14 -9.69
CA VAL A 517 -16.67 12.17 -9.09
C VAL A 517 -16.36 13.23 -10.14
N TYR A 518 -16.77 14.46 -9.87
CA TYR A 518 -16.55 15.63 -10.72
C TYR A 518 -15.39 16.50 -10.21
N GLU A 519 -14.83 17.37 -11.05
CA GLU A 519 -13.65 18.18 -10.68
C GLU A 519 -14.02 19.35 -9.76
N HIS A 520 -15.15 20.00 -10.02
CA HIS A 520 -15.63 21.23 -9.42
C HIS A 520 -17.15 21.16 -9.07
N PRO A 521 -17.63 20.15 -8.32
CA PRO A 521 -19.04 20.12 -7.95
C PRO A 521 -19.37 21.21 -6.92
N HIS A 522 -20.62 21.69 -6.98
CA HIS A 522 -21.10 22.76 -6.12
C HIS A 522 -22.48 22.44 -5.55
N LEU A 523 -22.70 22.83 -4.30
CA LEU A 523 -24.04 22.89 -3.71
C LEU A 523 -24.69 24.21 -4.09
N ILE A 524 -25.76 24.18 -4.90
CA ILE A 524 -26.45 25.35 -5.43
C ILE A 524 -27.72 25.63 -4.62
N PHE A 525 -27.92 26.87 -4.17
CA PHE A 525 -29.10 27.24 -3.38
C PHE A 525 -29.47 28.73 -3.52
N ASP A 526 -30.69 29.11 -3.13
CA ASP A 526 -31.17 30.50 -3.22
C ASP A 526 -31.15 31.25 -1.87
N GLN A 527 -31.58 32.51 -1.88
CA GLN A 527 -31.67 33.35 -0.69
C GLN A 527 -32.53 32.76 0.44
N ALA A 528 -33.64 32.10 0.10
CA ALA A 528 -34.51 31.51 1.12
C ALA A 528 -33.79 30.37 1.85
N GLN A 529 -33.04 29.55 1.12
CA GLN A 529 -32.22 28.50 1.71
C GLN A 529 -31.03 29.08 2.49
N PHE A 530 -30.36 30.10 1.95
CA PHE A 530 -29.25 30.78 2.63
C PHE A 530 -29.69 31.32 4.00
N ASP A 531 -30.85 31.98 4.06
CA ASP A 531 -31.42 32.51 5.30
C ASP A 531 -31.79 31.39 6.28
N LYS A 532 -32.30 30.27 5.78
CA LYS A 532 -32.61 29.08 6.59
C LYS A 532 -31.35 28.49 7.24
N ILE A 533 -30.26 28.35 6.49
CA ILE A 533 -28.97 27.89 7.01
C ILE A 533 -28.43 28.91 8.03
N LYS A 534 -28.49 30.20 7.70
CA LYS A 534 -27.94 31.28 8.54
C LYS A 534 -28.71 31.49 9.85
N ALA A 535 -29.99 31.15 9.89
CA ALA A 535 -30.81 31.24 11.09
C ALA A 535 -30.42 30.23 12.18
N GLN A 536 -29.60 29.23 11.86
CA GLN A 536 -29.10 28.27 12.85
C GLN A 536 -28.12 28.96 13.81
N LYS A 537 -28.27 28.68 15.11
CA LYS A 537 -27.43 29.30 16.15
C LYS A 537 -25.97 28.86 16.06
N GLU A 538 -25.76 27.58 15.75
CA GLU A 538 -24.45 26.96 15.57
C GLU A 538 -24.52 26.11 14.29
N LEU A 539 -23.56 26.31 13.39
CA LEU A 539 -23.45 25.52 12.18
C LEU A 539 -22.57 24.29 12.46
N PRO A 540 -22.95 23.09 12.00
CA PRO A 540 -22.05 21.93 12.03
C PRO A 540 -20.71 22.20 11.32
N TYR A 541 -20.70 23.11 10.33
CA TYR A 541 -19.49 23.63 9.69
C TYR A 541 -19.42 25.16 9.85
N PRO A 542 -18.70 25.71 10.85
CA PRO A 542 -18.70 27.14 11.17
C PRO A 542 -18.22 28.07 10.05
N ASP A 543 -17.32 27.58 9.20
CA ASP A 543 -16.68 28.38 8.15
C ASP A 543 -17.47 28.39 6.83
N LEU A 544 -18.68 27.80 6.78
CA LEU A 544 -19.44 27.59 5.55
C LEU A 544 -19.58 28.89 4.75
N PHE A 545 -20.03 29.96 5.40
CA PHE A 545 -20.27 31.23 4.74
C PHE A 545 -19.01 31.95 4.25
N LYS A 546 -17.81 31.51 4.64
CA LYS A 546 -16.55 31.98 4.06
C LYS A 546 -16.29 31.38 2.68
N LEU A 547 -16.87 30.20 2.41
CA LEU A 547 -16.72 29.44 1.17
C LEU A 547 -17.80 29.79 0.14
N VAL A 548 -18.95 30.33 0.60
CA VAL A 548 -20.12 30.57 -0.25
C VAL A 548 -19.85 31.67 -1.28
N ILE A 549 -20.06 31.33 -2.54
CA ILE A 549 -20.05 32.21 -3.69
C ILE A 549 -21.46 32.77 -3.88
N GLN A 550 -21.61 34.09 -3.95
CA GLN A 550 -22.90 34.77 -4.20
C GLN A 550 -22.92 35.40 -5.60
N ALA A 551 -24.06 35.35 -6.27
CA ALA A 551 -24.32 36.06 -7.53
C ALA A 551 -25.77 36.58 -7.62
N ASP A 552 -26.01 37.65 -8.37
CA ASP A 552 -27.34 38.25 -8.50
C ASP A 552 -28.22 37.50 -9.52
N SER A 553 -27.60 36.72 -10.42
CA SER A 553 -28.28 35.90 -11.43
C SER A 553 -27.60 34.54 -11.62
N LEU A 554 -28.32 33.57 -12.19
CA LEU A 554 -27.77 32.23 -12.50
C LEU A 554 -26.66 32.28 -13.55
N ASP A 555 -26.72 33.19 -14.53
CA ASP A 555 -25.66 33.40 -15.52
C ASP A 555 -24.35 33.82 -14.84
N GLU A 556 -24.43 34.77 -13.90
CA GLU A 556 -23.28 35.22 -13.13
C GLU A 556 -22.78 34.13 -12.18
N LEU A 557 -23.67 33.34 -11.57
CA LEU A 557 -23.28 32.21 -10.73
C LEU A 557 -22.51 31.17 -11.55
N ALA A 558 -23.04 30.79 -12.72
CA ALA A 558 -22.41 29.84 -13.63
C ALA A 558 -21.02 30.30 -14.05
N ASP A 559 -20.84 31.58 -14.40
CA ASP A 559 -19.52 32.13 -14.72
C ASP A 559 -18.52 31.99 -13.55
N LYS A 560 -18.97 32.22 -12.30
CA LYS A 560 -18.11 32.17 -11.11
C LYS A 560 -17.70 30.73 -10.75
N ILE A 561 -18.58 29.76 -10.95
CA ILE A 561 -18.31 28.35 -10.66
C ILE A 561 -17.81 27.57 -11.88
N GLN A 562 -17.65 28.23 -13.03
CA GLN A 562 -17.21 27.65 -14.30
C GLN A 562 -18.18 26.62 -14.91
N ALA A 563 -19.48 26.74 -14.62
CA ALA A 563 -20.53 25.92 -15.21
C ALA A 563 -21.07 26.50 -16.53
N ASP A 564 -21.85 25.71 -17.28
CA ASP A 564 -22.57 26.23 -18.44
C ASP A 564 -23.82 27.02 -17.99
N ARG A 565 -23.91 28.28 -18.45
CA ARG A 565 -25.02 29.19 -18.08
C ARG A 565 -26.38 28.60 -18.40
N LYS A 566 -26.52 27.99 -19.58
CA LYS A 566 -27.79 27.45 -20.04
C LYS A 566 -28.15 26.19 -19.25
N THR A 567 -27.20 25.29 -19.05
CA THR A 567 -27.40 24.05 -18.28
C THR A 567 -27.81 24.35 -16.84
N LEU A 568 -27.15 25.29 -16.16
CA LEU A 568 -27.52 25.66 -14.80
C LEU A 568 -28.94 26.28 -14.73
N ALA A 569 -29.25 27.20 -15.64
CA ALA A 569 -30.57 27.81 -15.73
C ALA A 569 -31.69 26.78 -16.01
N ASP A 570 -31.46 25.86 -16.95
CA ASP A 570 -32.39 24.77 -17.27
C ASP A 570 -32.56 23.81 -16.08
N THR A 571 -31.48 23.53 -15.34
CA THR A 571 -31.49 22.66 -14.16
C THR A 571 -32.34 23.25 -13.04
N VAL A 572 -32.19 24.55 -12.75
CA VAL A 572 -33.04 25.26 -11.77
C VAL A 572 -34.50 25.27 -12.22
N ALA A 573 -34.76 25.54 -13.50
CA ALA A 573 -36.12 25.55 -14.05
C ALA A 573 -36.78 24.16 -13.94
N ALA A 574 -36.05 23.09 -14.25
CA ALA A 574 -36.53 21.72 -14.11
C ALA A 574 -36.78 21.35 -12.64
N PHE A 575 -35.86 21.69 -11.74
CA PHE A 575 -36.02 21.48 -10.29
C PHE A 575 -37.30 22.13 -9.76
N ASN A 576 -37.57 23.39 -10.17
CA ASN A 576 -38.79 24.09 -9.79
C ASN A 576 -40.04 23.38 -10.29
N GLN A 577 -40.04 22.92 -11.55
CA GLN A 577 -41.17 22.15 -12.09
C GLN A 577 -41.39 20.84 -11.31
N PHE A 578 -40.32 20.14 -10.91
CA PHE A 578 -40.43 18.92 -10.11
C PHE A 578 -41.02 19.21 -8.72
N ALA A 579 -40.56 20.26 -8.06
CA ALA A 579 -41.07 20.70 -6.76
C ALA A 579 -42.56 21.10 -6.84
N GLU A 580 -42.97 21.78 -7.92
CA GLU A 580 -44.37 22.20 -8.13
C GLU A 580 -45.29 21.02 -8.51
N ASN A 581 -44.81 20.10 -9.35
CA ASN A 581 -45.59 18.96 -9.82
C ASN A 581 -45.68 17.83 -8.79
N GLY A 582 -44.79 17.80 -7.80
CA GLY A 582 -44.75 16.75 -6.78
C GLY A 582 -44.12 15.44 -7.28
N GLU A 583 -43.19 15.51 -8.23
CA GLU A 583 -42.43 14.36 -8.74
C GLU A 583 -41.08 14.82 -9.28
N ASP A 584 -39.98 14.30 -8.73
CA ASP A 584 -38.66 14.46 -9.30
C ASP A 584 -38.34 13.32 -10.28
N ALA A 585 -38.54 13.59 -11.56
CA ALA A 585 -38.26 12.62 -12.62
C ALA A 585 -36.76 12.47 -12.93
N ALA A 586 -35.89 13.37 -12.44
CA ALA A 586 -34.47 13.32 -12.75
C ALA A 586 -33.66 12.52 -11.71
N CYS A 587 -33.89 12.76 -10.41
CA CYS A 587 -33.12 12.10 -9.35
C CYS A 587 -34.01 11.35 -8.33
N HIS A 588 -35.33 11.37 -8.49
CA HIS A 588 -36.28 10.70 -7.59
C HIS A 588 -36.19 11.14 -6.13
N ARG A 589 -35.77 12.38 -5.89
CA ARG A 589 -35.82 13.03 -4.58
C ARG A 589 -37.26 13.13 -4.08
N ASP A 590 -37.47 12.94 -2.78
CA ASP A 590 -38.81 13.09 -2.18
C ASP A 590 -39.29 14.54 -2.36
N PRO A 591 -40.41 14.79 -3.07
CA PRO A 591 -40.95 16.13 -3.27
C PRO A 591 -41.26 16.86 -1.96
N ALA A 592 -41.51 16.15 -0.86
CA ALA A 592 -41.72 16.77 0.45
C ALA A 592 -40.45 17.45 1.00
N SER A 593 -39.27 17.07 0.50
CA SER A 593 -37.98 17.70 0.82
C SER A 593 -37.64 18.87 -0.10
N MET A 594 -38.42 19.13 -1.15
CA MET A 594 -38.09 20.10 -2.21
C MET A 594 -38.87 21.40 -2.04
N GLN A 595 -38.21 22.52 -2.34
CA GLN A 595 -38.86 23.83 -2.46
C GLN A 595 -38.34 24.52 -3.73
N ALA A 596 -39.25 25.07 -4.54
CA ALA A 596 -38.85 25.81 -5.74
C ALA A 596 -37.94 26.99 -5.39
N PHE A 597 -36.88 27.17 -6.18
CA PHE A 597 -35.98 28.31 -6.15
C PHE A 597 -36.72 29.60 -6.48
N SER A 598 -36.30 30.68 -5.85
CA SER A 598 -36.75 32.04 -6.14
C SER A 598 -36.52 32.40 -7.63
N GLN A 599 -37.48 33.13 -8.19
CA GLN A 599 -37.43 33.68 -9.55
C GLN A 599 -36.43 34.84 -9.69
N THR A 600 -36.01 35.42 -8.56
CA THR A 600 -35.01 36.48 -8.50
C THR A 600 -33.92 36.10 -7.52
N GLY A 601 -32.67 36.40 -7.87
CA GLY A 601 -31.53 36.21 -6.98
C GLY A 601 -31.60 37.06 -5.70
N PRO A 602 -30.56 36.97 -4.85
CA PRO A 602 -29.30 36.29 -5.14
C PRO A 602 -29.38 34.76 -5.09
N TYR A 603 -28.46 34.13 -5.82
CA TYR A 603 -28.19 32.70 -5.82
C TYR A 603 -26.79 32.44 -5.26
N TYR A 604 -26.61 31.24 -4.71
CA TYR A 604 -25.42 30.87 -3.97
C TYR A 604 -24.87 29.52 -4.43
N ALA A 605 -23.56 29.36 -4.32
CA ALA A 605 -22.87 28.10 -4.52
C ALA A 605 -21.84 27.87 -3.41
N ALA A 606 -21.78 26.66 -2.85
CA ALA A 606 -20.69 26.25 -1.95
C ALA A 606 -19.85 25.15 -2.63
N PRO A 607 -18.51 25.29 -2.72
CA PRO A 607 -17.67 24.26 -3.33
C PRO A 607 -17.64 23.01 -2.46
N ILE A 608 -17.81 21.85 -3.10
CA ILE A 608 -17.85 20.54 -2.45
C ILE A 608 -16.93 19.57 -3.18
N THR A 609 -16.61 18.45 -2.55
CA THR A 609 -15.79 17.39 -3.15
C THR A 609 -16.13 16.04 -2.52
N THR A 610 -15.88 14.96 -3.26
CA THR A 610 -16.09 13.60 -2.76
C THR A 610 -15.02 13.27 -1.72
N ALA A 611 -15.47 12.89 -0.54
CA ALA A 611 -14.61 12.47 0.55
C ALA A 611 -14.27 10.98 0.45
N MET A 612 -13.08 10.63 0.95
CA MET A 612 -12.60 9.25 1.03
C MET A 612 -12.09 8.96 2.44
N LEU A 613 -12.66 7.93 3.06
CA LEU A 613 -12.19 7.35 4.32
C LEU A 613 -10.90 6.59 4.10
N ASN A 614 -10.93 5.67 3.14
CA ASN A 614 -9.85 4.75 2.83
C ASN A 614 -10.08 4.07 1.48
N THR A 615 -9.01 3.50 0.95
CA THR A 615 -9.08 2.53 -0.16
C THR A 615 -9.06 1.10 0.37
N GLN A 616 -9.53 0.13 -0.42
CA GLN A 616 -9.50 -1.31 -0.10
C GLN A 616 -8.47 -2.06 -0.95
N GLY A 617 -7.90 -1.38 -1.94
CA GLY A 617 -6.94 -1.95 -2.89
C GLY A 617 -5.59 -2.25 -2.27
N GLY A 618 -4.99 -3.36 -2.69
CA GLY A 618 -3.63 -3.71 -2.28
C GLY A 618 -3.26 -5.14 -2.62
N ALA A 619 -2.29 -5.70 -1.89
CA ALA A 619 -1.81 -7.04 -2.13
C ALA A 619 -2.89 -8.10 -1.81
N LYS A 620 -3.20 -8.96 -2.79
CA LYS A 620 -4.10 -10.10 -2.59
C LYS A 620 -3.48 -11.08 -1.60
N ARG A 621 -4.28 -11.57 -0.67
CA ARG A 621 -3.88 -12.59 0.31
C ARG A 621 -4.86 -13.77 0.34
N ASN A 622 -4.41 -14.88 0.91
CA ASN A 622 -5.27 -16.04 1.19
C ASN A 622 -5.82 -16.03 2.63
N SER A 623 -6.54 -17.08 3.01
CA SER A 623 -7.11 -17.29 4.37
C SER A 623 -6.06 -17.37 5.49
N ARG A 624 -4.78 -17.60 5.16
CA ARG A 624 -3.65 -17.56 6.10
C ARG A 624 -2.96 -16.20 6.15
N ALA A 625 -3.54 -15.19 5.52
CA ALA A 625 -2.98 -13.85 5.36
C ALA A 625 -1.64 -13.81 4.59
N GLU A 626 -1.28 -14.87 3.87
CA GLU A 626 -0.07 -14.90 3.03
C GLU A 626 -0.33 -14.10 1.75
N VAL A 627 0.58 -13.21 1.39
CA VAL A 627 0.51 -12.44 0.15
C VAL A 627 0.72 -13.37 -1.04
N LEU A 628 -0.12 -13.26 -2.06
CA LEU A 628 -0.04 -14.07 -3.27
C LEU A 628 0.69 -13.33 -4.39
N ASN A 629 1.54 -14.04 -5.12
CA ASN A 629 2.16 -13.54 -6.35
C ASN A 629 1.19 -13.60 -7.55
N ALA A 630 1.63 -13.09 -8.71
CA ALA A 630 0.85 -13.08 -9.95
C ALA A 630 0.37 -14.47 -10.43
N SER A 631 0.97 -15.56 -9.95
CA SER A 631 0.57 -16.96 -10.21
C SER A 631 -0.29 -17.58 -9.10
N ASP A 632 -0.85 -16.73 -8.21
CA ASP A 632 -1.64 -17.12 -7.04
C ASP A 632 -0.90 -18.06 -6.06
N GLN A 633 0.44 -18.04 -6.05
CA GLN A 633 1.26 -18.74 -5.06
C GLN A 633 1.66 -17.81 -3.93
N PRO A 634 1.69 -18.28 -2.66
CA PRO A 634 2.21 -17.50 -1.55
C PRO A 634 3.64 -17.03 -1.78
N ILE A 635 3.90 -15.74 -1.56
CA ILE A 635 5.26 -15.20 -1.45
C ILE A 635 5.79 -15.61 -0.08
N PRO A 636 6.89 -16.38 0.00
CA PRO A 636 7.35 -16.91 1.28
C PRO A 636 7.70 -15.79 2.27
N HIS A 637 7.24 -15.96 3.50
CA HIS A 637 7.49 -15.07 4.64
C HIS A 637 6.85 -13.67 4.54
N LEU A 638 5.93 -13.47 3.58
CA LEU A 638 5.22 -12.20 3.41
C LEU A 638 3.72 -12.34 3.69
N TYR A 639 3.23 -11.48 4.57
CA TYR A 639 1.84 -11.47 5.03
C TYR A 639 1.25 -10.07 4.89
N SER A 640 -0.07 -9.97 4.77
CA SER A 640 -0.77 -8.66 4.77
C SER A 640 -2.05 -8.67 5.59
N ALA A 641 -2.44 -7.51 6.09
CA ALA A 641 -3.67 -7.34 6.86
C ALA A 641 -4.22 -5.91 6.78
N GLY A 642 -5.50 -5.77 7.12
CA GLY A 642 -6.20 -4.48 7.10
C GLY A 642 -6.63 -4.05 5.70
N GLU A 643 -6.78 -2.76 5.51
CA GLU A 643 -7.23 -2.12 4.26
C GLU A 643 -6.24 -2.29 3.10
N PHE A 644 -4.99 -2.69 3.39
CA PHE A 644 -3.98 -3.04 2.37
C PHE A 644 -4.36 -4.36 1.67
N GLY A 645 -5.25 -4.25 0.68
CA GLY A 645 -5.89 -5.37 0.02
C GLY A 645 -7.04 -5.96 0.83
N GLY A 646 -7.92 -5.13 1.39
CA GLY A 646 -9.08 -5.55 2.16
C GLY A 646 -10.10 -6.37 1.35
N ILE A 647 -10.89 -7.20 2.03
CA ILE A 647 -11.92 -8.07 1.43
C ILE A 647 -13.15 -7.29 0.95
N ASN A 648 -13.34 -6.06 1.43
CA ASN A 648 -14.49 -5.21 1.08
C ASN A 648 -14.32 -4.72 -0.36
N ALA A 649 -14.92 -5.43 -1.30
CA ALA A 649 -14.56 -5.32 -2.70
C ALA A 649 -15.48 -4.42 -3.55
N ASN A 650 -16.72 -4.19 -3.14
CA ASN A 650 -17.72 -3.49 -3.96
C ASN A 650 -18.58 -2.57 -3.12
N GLN A 651 -19.39 -3.13 -2.23
CA GLN A 651 -20.15 -2.39 -1.24
C GLN A 651 -19.58 -2.69 0.14
N TYR A 652 -19.77 -1.75 1.05
CA TYR A 652 -19.19 -1.80 2.39
C TYR A 652 -20.26 -1.65 3.44
N ASN A 653 -20.21 -2.51 4.46
CA ASN A 653 -20.93 -2.25 5.69
C ASN A 653 -19.95 -1.63 6.69
N GLY A 654 -20.39 -0.55 7.33
CA GLY A 654 -19.70 0.13 8.42
C GLY A 654 -19.09 -0.84 9.42
N GLY A 655 -17.86 -0.52 9.84
CA GLY A 655 -17.05 -1.33 10.75
C GLY A 655 -16.38 -2.55 10.15
N GLY A 656 -16.60 -2.87 8.87
CA GLY A 656 -15.92 -3.96 8.17
C GLY A 656 -14.40 -3.82 8.16
N ASN A 657 -13.87 -2.61 7.96
CA ASN A 657 -12.41 -2.42 7.91
C ASN A 657 -11.72 -2.65 9.25
N LEU A 658 -12.36 -2.25 10.35
CA LEU A 658 -11.82 -2.52 11.68
C LEU A 658 -11.92 -4.00 12.02
N ALA A 659 -12.98 -4.69 11.60
CA ALA A 659 -13.06 -6.14 11.74
C ALA A 659 -11.96 -6.85 10.95
N GLU A 660 -11.74 -6.44 9.69
CA GLU A 660 -10.66 -6.92 8.84
C GLU A 660 -9.28 -6.78 9.50
N CYS A 661 -9.02 -5.60 10.08
CA CYS A 661 -7.79 -5.32 10.81
C CYS A 661 -7.58 -6.31 11.98
N LEU A 662 -8.62 -6.61 12.77
CA LEU A 662 -8.49 -7.50 13.92
C LEU A 662 -8.38 -8.97 13.51
N ILE A 663 -9.15 -9.40 12.50
CA ILE A 663 -9.19 -10.80 12.03
C ILE A 663 -7.88 -11.14 11.33
N PHE A 664 -7.57 -10.46 10.23
CA PHE A 664 -6.38 -10.78 9.45
C PHE A 664 -5.11 -10.26 10.12
N GLY A 665 -5.18 -9.22 10.96
CA GLY A 665 -4.03 -8.81 11.78
C GLY A 665 -3.61 -9.93 12.72
N LYS A 666 -4.57 -10.60 13.40
CA LYS A 666 -4.26 -11.74 14.26
C LYS A 666 -3.64 -12.89 13.46
N ILE A 667 -4.28 -13.27 12.35
CA ILE A 667 -3.83 -14.38 11.50
C ILE A 667 -2.42 -14.11 10.94
N ALA A 668 -2.18 -12.91 10.42
CA ALA A 668 -0.89 -12.49 9.89
C ALA A 668 0.20 -12.51 10.97
N GLY A 669 -0.09 -12.00 12.17
CA GLY A 669 0.85 -12.00 13.28
C GLY A 669 1.26 -13.42 13.71
N GLU A 670 0.29 -14.31 13.91
CA GLU A 670 0.54 -15.70 14.31
C GLU A 670 1.33 -16.47 13.23
N ASN A 671 0.98 -16.29 11.95
CA ASN A 671 1.63 -16.99 10.85
C ASN A 671 3.03 -16.44 10.53
N ALA A 672 3.23 -15.12 10.67
CA ALA A 672 4.54 -14.49 10.53
C ALA A 672 5.50 -14.89 11.66
N ALA A 673 4.99 -15.10 12.88
CA ALA A 673 5.82 -15.51 14.00
C ALA A 673 6.24 -16.98 13.97
N ALA A 674 5.51 -17.84 13.25
CA ALA A 674 5.85 -19.26 13.15
C ALA A 674 7.26 -19.47 12.57
N VAL A 675 8.12 -20.17 13.32
CA VAL A 675 9.51 -20.46 12.94
C VAL A 675 9.54 -21.23 11.62
N LYS A 676 10.37 -20.76 10.69
CA LYS A 676 10.51 -21.32 9.35
C LYS A 676 11.72 -22.27 9.30
N GLY A 677 11.57 -23.40 8.61
CA GLY A 677 12.61 -24.45 8.53
C GLY A 677 13.72 -24.14 7.52
N ASP A 678 13.50 -23.12 6.70
CA ASP A 678 14.37 -22.72 5.61
C ASP A 678 15.56 -21.96 6.23
N GLN A 679 16.77 -22.49 6.07
CA GLN A 679 17.96 -21.89 6.68
C GLN A 679 18.28 -20.55 6.01
N VAL A 680 17.87 -19.45 6.66
CA VAL A 680 18.28 -18.11 6.24
C VAL A 680 19.78 -17.97 6.50
N ILE A 681 20.58 -17.96 5.43
CA ILE A 681 22.05 -17.90 5.51
C ILE A 681 22.45 -16.71 6.40
N GLU A 682 23.28 -16.95 7.42
CA GLU A 682 23.85 -15.88 8.24
C GLU A 682 24.78 -15.02 7.37
N SER A 683 24.28 -13.88 6.90
CA SER A 683 25.10 -12.78 6.41
C SER A 683 25.92 -12.20 7.56
N ARG A 684 27.17 -11.83 7.28
CA ARG A 684 28.11 -11.21 8.24
C ARG A 684 27.46 -10.04 8.99
N ALA A 685 27.59 -10.04 10.32
CA ALA A 685 27.22 -8.91 11.16
C ALA A 685 27.89 -7.61 10.67
N ALA A 686 27.15 -6.50 10.64
CA ALA A 686 27.68 -5.20 10.24
C ALA A 686 28.77 -4.69 11.19
N ALA A 687 29.70 -3.93 10.61
CA ALA A 687 30.76 -3.21 11.30
C ALA A 687 30.34 -1.80 11.77
N ASN A 688 29.13 -1.35 11.43
CA ASN A 688 28.61 -0.03 11.80
C ASN A 688 27.45 -0.16 12.79
N THR A 689 27.66 0.38 13.99
CA THR A 689 26.60 0.66 14.95
C THR A 689 26.02 2.03 14.63
N ALA A 690 25.15 2.12 13.63
CA ALA A 690 24.30 3.30 13.52
C ALA A 690 23.46 3.37 14.81
N ASN A 691 23.45 4.51 15.51
CA ASN A 691 22.59 4.69 16.66
C ASN A 691 21.15 4.91 16.17
N LEU A 692 20.42 3.80 16.01
CA LEU A 692 19.02 3.80 15.57
C LEU A 692 18.06 4.29 16.67
N GLY A 693 18.56 4.64 17.86
CA GLY A 693 17.73 4.88 19.04
C GLY A 693 17.09 3.61 19.59
N SER A 694 16.38 3.77 20.71
CA SER A 694 15.58 2.73 21.35
C SER A 694 14.17 2.67 20.78
N ASN A 695 13.30 1.89 21.43
CA ASN A 695 11.86 1.92 21.24
C ASN A 695 11.32 3.34 21.51
N ASP A 696 10.70 3.96 20.51
CA ASP A 696 10.22 5.35 20.58
C ASP A 696 9.03 5.48 21.56
N LEU A 697 8.41 4.36 21.95
CA LEU A 697 7.32 4.30 22.94
C LEU A 697 7.73 3.68 24.28
N SER A 698 9.03 3.57 24.57
CA SER A 698 9.49 3.20 25.92
C SER A 698 9.23 4.34 26.92
N ASP A 699 8.97 3.99 28.19
CA ASP A 699 8.35 4.77 29.29
C ASP A 699 8.92 6.18 29.65
N GLU A 700 9.76 6.80 28.82
CA GLU A 700 10.44 8.07 29.12
C GLU A 700 10.21 9.15 28.06
N GLU A 701 8.96 9.59 27.92
CA GLU A 701 8.72 11.03 27.87
C GLU A 701 8.25 11.47 29.26
N THR A 702 9.19 11.47 30.21
CA THR A 702 8.92 12.05 31.52
C THR A 702 8.64 13.54 31.38
N LEU A 703 7.74 14.07 32.22
CA LEU A 703 7.53 15.51 32.39
C LEU A 703 8.84 16.31 32.61
N ASP A 704 9.93 15.62 32.95
CA ASP A 704 11.26 16.15 33.22
C ASP A 704 11.86 16.95 32.05
N GLN A 705 11.37 16.75 30.81
CA GLN A 705 11.77 17.57 29.66
C GLN A 705 11.20 19.01 29.71
N TYR A 706 10.18 19.27 30.53
CA TYR A 706 9.52 20.56 30.61
C TYR A 706 9.92 21.31 31.90
N GLU A 707 10.63 22.42 31.73
CA GLU A 707 11.00 23.28 32.86
C GLU A 707 9.78 24.01 33.46
N THR A 708 9.81 24.19 34.79
CA THR A 708 8.80 24.94 35.56
C THR A 708 9.43 26.03 36.44
N ALA A 709 8.81 27.21 36.45
CA ALA A 709 9.08 28.24 37.45
C ALA A 709 8.33 28.00 38.78
N ALA A 710 8.61 28.79 39.82
CA ALA A 710 8.10 28.62 41.19
C ALA A 710 6.57 28.63 41.35
N ASN A 711 5.84 29.05 40.31
CA ASN A 711 4.39 29.20 40.21
C ASN A 711 3.80 28.40 39.05
N GLN A 712 4.58 27.52 38.43
CA GLN A 712 4.18 26.73 37.28
C GLN A 712 4.06 25.26 37.65
N TYR A 713 2.98 24.64 37.19
CA TYR A 713 2.65 23.25 37.49
C TYR A 713 2.36 22.52 36.18
N LEU A 714 2.99 21.38 35.99
CA LEU A 714 2.72 20.52 34.84
C LEU A 714 1.54 19.62 35.14
N GLY A 715 0.68 19.43 34.14
CA GLY A 715 -0.48 18.55 34.19
C GLY A 715 -0.46 17.59 33.01
N ILE A 716 -0.92 16.36 33.25
CA ILE A 716 -0.99 15.32 32.22
C ILE A 716 -2.42 14.79 32.12
N SER A 717 -2.84 14.49 30.90
CA SER A 717 -4.03 13.67 30.64
C SER A 717 -3.77 12.65 29.53
N GLU A 718 -4.10 11.39 29.79
CA GLU A 718 -4.11 10.29 28.80
C GLU A 718 -5.42 10.23 28.00
N ALA A 719 -6.34 11.18 28.23
CA ALA A 719 -7.64 11.18 27.57
C ALA A 719 -7.61 11.75 26.15
N GLY A 720 -6.49 12.34 25.71
CA GLY A 720 -6.33 12.95 24.39
C GLY A 720 -6.49 11.95 23.26
N ILE A 721 -7.01 12.36 22.11
CA ILE A 721 -7.24 11.47 20.96
C ILE A 721 -5.92 10.90 20.47
N GLY A 722 -4.89 11.75 20.35
CA GLY A 722 -3.56 11.34 19.91
C GLY A 722 -2.66 10.84 21.02
N GLY A 723 -3.19 10.60 22.22
CA GLY A 723 -2.43 10.17 23.38
C GLY A 723 -2.33 11.25 24.44
N GLN A 724 -1.12 11.48 24.94
CA GLN A 724 -0.90 12.32 26.09
C GLN A 724 -1.03 13.82 25.77
N VAL A 725 -1.86 14.53 26.52
CA VAL A 725 -1.90 16.00 26.56
C VAL A 725 -1.13 16.47 27.78
N VAL A 726 -0.10 17.29 27.57
CA VAL A 726 0.69 17.92 28.63
C VAL A 726 0.43 19.41 28.63
N VAL A 727 0.11 19.96 29.80
CA VAL A 727 -0.09 21.40 29.99
C VAL A 727 0.82 21.95 31.07
N ARG A 728 1.15 23.23 30.97
CA ARG A 728 1.76 24.02 32.04
C ARG A 728 0.81 25.11 32.47
N VAL A 729 0.44 25.07 33.75
CA VAL A 729 -0.44 26.05 34.37
C VAL A 729 0.39 27.00 35.22
N THR A 730 0.33 28.29 34.91
CA THR A 730 0.90 29.34 35.76
C THR A 730 -0.17 29.79 36.75
N TYR A 731 0.04 29.57 38.03
CA TYR A 731 -0.90 29.90 39.10
C TYR A 731 -0.32 30.95 40.04
N MET A 732 -0.94 32.13 40.09
CA MET A 732 -0.50 33.27 40.90
C MET A 732 -1.69 33.98 41.52
N ASP A 733 -1.52 34.54 42.72
CA ASP A 733 -2.55 35.33 43.40
C ASP A 733 -3.91 34.61 43.52
N ASN A 734 -3.89 33.30 43.79
CA ASN A 734 -5.04 32.40 43.83
C ASN A 734 -5.86 32.33 42.51
N LYS A 735 -5.20 32.55 41.37
CA LYS A 735 -5.81 32.52 40.04
C LYS A 735 -4.96 31.77 39.01
N ILE A 736 -5.63 31.21 38.02
CA ILE A 736 -5.04 30.70 36.78
C ILE A 736 -4.60 31.92 35.96
N ALA A 737 -3.30 32.19 35.92
CA ALA A 737 -2.74 33.33 35.19
C ALA A 737 -2.44 32.99 33.72
N LYS A 738 -2.13 31.72 33.44
CA LYS A 738 -1.85 31.23 32.09
C LYS A 738 -2.03 29.71 32.03
N VAL A 739 -2.56 29.21 30.93
CA VAL A 739 -2.52 27.79 30.56
C VAL A 739 -1.76 27.67 29.24
N GLU A 740 -0.74 26.81 29.21
CA GLU A 740 0.05 26.53 28.02
C GLU A 740 -0.08 25.05 27.70
N VAL A 741 -0.48 24.70 26.48
CA VAL A 741 -0.43 23.32 26.00
C VAL A 741 0.98 23.06 25.47
N LEU A 742 1.68 22.10 26.08
CA LEU A 742 3.10 21.81 25.80
C LEU A 742 3.27 20.60 24.88
N LYS A 743 2.39 19.60 25.01
CA LYS A 743 2.30 18.43 24.13
C LYS A 743 0.84 18.15 23.86
N GLU A 744 0.50 17.98 22.61
CA GLU A 744 -0.81 17.56 22.14
C GLU A 744 -0.67 16.93 20.76
N SER A 745 -1.61 16.06 20.42
CA SER A 745 -1.69 15.49 19.07
C SER A 745 -3.17 15.21 18.74
N GLU A 746 -4.00 16.18 19.08
CA GLU A 746 -5.43 16.15 18.84
C GLU A 746 -5.74 16.31 17.35
N SER A 747 -6.97 15.98 16.97
CA SER A 747 -7.36 16.03 15.56
C SER A 747 -7.35 17.47 15.04
N GLU A 748 -6.71 17.71 13.89
CA GLU A 748 -6.55 19.06 13.34
C GLU A 748 -7.87 19.71 12.93
N ASP A 749 -8.84 18.88 12.51
CA ASP A 749 -10.15 19.27 12.01
C ASP A 749 -11.11 19.75 13.11
N VAL A 750 -11.04 19.14 14.30
CA VAL A 750 -11.97 19.42 15.42
C VAL A 750 -11.23 19.66 16.73
N GLY A 751 -10.33 18.76 17.13
CA GLY A 751 -9.61 18.84 18.40
C GLY A 751 -8.75 20.09 18.57
N ARG A 752 -8.16 20.60 17.49
CA ARG A 752 -7.32 21.82 17.50
C ARG A 752 -8.06 23.06 17.98
N GLN A 753 -9.36 23.18 17.71
CA GLN A 753 -10.16 24.29 18.23
C GLN A 753 -10.21 24.27 19.77
N ALA A 754 -10.37 23.10 20.38
CA ALA A 754 -10.33 22.96 21.83
C ALA A 754 -8.95 23.33 22.41
N VAL A 755 -7.86 22.94 21.72
CA VAL A 755 -6.48 23.29 22.11
C VAL A 755 -6.25 24.81 22.09
N MET A 756 -6.84 25.52 21.12
CA MET A 756 -6.67 26.97 20.97
C MET A 756 -7.58 27.79 21.89
N GLN A 757 -8.86 27.40 22.06
CA GLN A 757 -9.86 28.22 22.73
C GLN A 757 -9.88 28.02 24.25
N LEU A 758 -9.84 26.77 24.72
CA LEU A 758 -10.06 26.46 26.13
C LEU A 758 -9.02 27.06 27.08
N PRO A 759 -7.71 27.14 26.75
CA PRO A 759 -6.73 27.79 27.62
C PRO A 759 -7.10 29.23 27.97
N ASP A 760 -7.58 30.00 27.00
CA ASP A 760 -7.96 31.40 27.18
C ASP A 760 -9.24 31.53 28.00
N GLU A 761 -10.25 30.71 27.72
CA GLU A 761 -11.50 30.66 28.51
C GLU A 761 -11.25 30.27 29.98
N MET A 762 -10.36 29.30 30.23
CA MET A 762 -10.00 28.87 31.58
C MET A 762 -9.33 29.98 32.39
N VAL A 763 -8.50 30.81 31.73
CA VAL A 763 -7.86 31.98 32.33
C VAL A 763 -8.91 33.07 32.60
N GLU A 764 -9.77 33.37 31.63
CA GLU A 764 -10.82 34.39 31.76
C GLU A 764 -11.82 34.07 32.87
N GLN A 765 -12.31 32.82 32.90
CA GLN A 765 -13.28 32.36 33.90
C GLN A 765 -12.64 31.90 35.20
N ASN A 766 -11.29 31.81 35.24
CA ASN A 766 -10.51 31.35 36.38
C ASN A 766 -10.96 29.97 36.92
N THR A 767 -11.26 29.04 36.01
CA THR A 767 -11.66 27.66 36.32
C THR A 767 -11.16 26.73 35.24
N TYR A 768 -10.83 25.47 35.59
CA TYR A 768 -10.58 24.44 34.58
C TYR A 768 -11.89 23.89 34.00
N ASP A 769 -13.02 24.15 34.66
CA ASP A 769 -14.33 23.62 34.30
C ASP A 769 -15.11 24.62 33.43
N VAL A 770 -14.60 24.83 32.22
CA VAL A 770 -15.24 25.62 31.16
C VAL A 770 -16.08 24.74 30.24
N ASP A 771 -16.95 25.34 29.43
CA ASP A 771 -17.76 24.60 28.46
C ASP A 771 -16.87 23.89 27.43
N ALA A 772 -17.30 22.71 26.96
CA ALA A 772 -16.55 21.97 25.95
C ALA A 772 -16.79 22.59 24.57
N VAL A 773 -15.76 22.59 23.71
CA VAL A 773 -15.93 23.00 22.31
C VAL A 773 -16.77 21.95 21.58
N SER A 774 -17.88 22.40 20.96
CA SER A 774 -18.79 21.56 20.20
C SER A 774 -18.04 20.78 19.11
N GLY A 775 -18.31 19.48 18.99
CA GLY A 775 -17.58 18.57 18.08
C GLY A 775 -16.19 18.11 18.57
N ALA A 776 -15.60 18.75 19.58
CA ALA A 776 -14.27 18.44 20.10
C ALA A 776 -14.29 17.95 21.57
N SER A 777 -15.32 17.18 21.93
CA SER A 777 -15.59 16.76 23.32
C SER A 777 -14.45 15.96 23.95
N ALA A 778 -13.80 15.06 23.20
CA ALA A 778 -12.70 14.25 23.73
C ALA A 778 -11.46 15.12 24.04
N SER A 779 -11.04 15.95 23.08
CA SER A 779 -9.93 16.91 23.24
C SER A 779 -10.21 17.90 24.36
N SER A 780 -11.45 18.42 24.44
CA SER A 780 -11.89 19.31 25.53
C SER A 780 -11.74 18.64 26.90
N ARG A 781 -12.22 17.40 27.06
CA ARG A 781 -12.04 16.64 28.31
C ARG A 781 -10.56 16.41 28.64
N ALA A 782 -9.72 16.14 27.63
CA ALA A 782 -8.31 15.90 27.83
C ALA A 782 -7.59 17.14 28.39
N ILE A 783 -7.83 18.31 27.81
CA ILE A 783 -7.26 19.58 28.27
C ILE A 783 -7.77 19.93 29.67
N LYS A 784 -9.09 19.86 29.90
CA LYS A 784 -9.70 20.09 31.23
C LYS A 784 -9.10 19.18 32.29
N SER A 785 -8.92 17.89 31.98
CA SER A 785 -8.31 16.90 32.87
C SER A 785 -6.83 17.21 33.14
N ALA A 786 -6.06 17.60 32.13
CA ALA A 786 -4.65 17.95 32.29
C ALA A 786 -4.48 19.20 33.16
N VAL A 787 -5.30 20.24 32.93
CA VAL A 787 -5.30 21.47 33.76
C VAL A 787 -5.71 21.15 35.19
N LYS A 788 -6.77 20.34 35.39
CA LYS A 788 -7.15 19.86 36.72
C LYS A 788 -6.00 19.12 37.41
N ASN A 789 -5.31 18.22 36.69
CA ASN A 789 -4.15 17.48 37.21
C ASN A 789 -3.01 18.42 37.64
N ALA A 790 -2.76 19.51 36.91
CA ALA A 790 -1.79 20.53 37.30
C ALA A 790 -2.23 21.28 38.56
N LEU A 791 -3.51 21.68 38.64
CA LEU A 791 -4.06 22.42 39.77
C LEU A 791 -4.08 21.58 41.06
N ASP A 792 -4.36 20.28 40.96
CA ASP A 792 -4.34 19.34 42.10
C ASP A 792 -2.93 19.24 42.76
N LYS A 793 -1.87 19.68 42.07
CA LYS A 793 -0.48 19.71 42.59
C LYS A 793 -0.16 20.99 43.37
N ILE A 794 -1.04 21.99 43.36
CA ILE A 794 -0.88 23.22 44.14
C ILE A 794 -1.09 22.90 45.61
N LYS A 795 -0.03 23.03 46.42
CA LYS A 795 -0.15 22.85 47.87
C LYS A 795 -0.99 24.00 48.45
N PRO A 796 -1.98 23.73 49.32
CA PRO A 796 -2.71 24.79 49.99
C PRO A 796 -1.73 25.62 50.82
N VAL A 797 -1.78 26.94 50.65
CA VAL A 797 -1.07 27.87 51.53
C VAL A 797 -1.68 27.68 52.93
N ASN A 798 -0.89 27.12 53.85
CA ASN A 798 -1.27 27.09 55.26
C ASN A 798 -1.55 28.54 55.67
N ALA A 799 -2.82 28.85 55.98
CA ALA A 799 -3.19 30.09 56.63
C ALA A 799 -2.46 30.13 57.98
N VAL A 800 -1.49 31.03 58.10
CA VAL A 800 -0.86 31.41 59.37
C VAL A 800 -1.71 32.47 60.03
#